data_AF-A0A7G1G5H5-F1
#
_entry.id   AF-A0A7G1G5H5-F1
#
_cell.length_a   1.000
_cell.length_b   1.000
_cell.length_c   1.000
_cell.angle_alpha   90.00
_cell.angle_beta   90.00
_cell.angle_gamma   90.00
#
_symmetry.space_group_name_H-M   'P 1'
#
loop_
_entity.id
_entity.type
_entity.pdbx_description
1 polymer ?
#
loop_
_entity_poly.entity_id
_entity_poly.type
_entity_poly.pdbx_seq_one_letter_code
_entity_poly.pdbx_strand_id
1 'polypeptide(L)'
;MLNIERIIISKSKKSNNLLEDLKINITKRVDYYYHKSLFVPVYFYRIVGNEKTLNYIKNSLNDKKYILIQAKSFKQDDNLLSLIKNTYNENINMFFKSIKNTNFFNITNTKILNDSIAIAFYKTLKLYEKKNNNITKIKNFSYKMLLKIKEYSKDICIDEDNTKILYYGNIKEHDIYFLYFLFEIGCDILYINENDNEFEKFDFINEISNKTTIQVPTNFKLQSNKIHNESNINKLPLNTFHTDDIITTLKKSDDIFSDFFLPLSKRHNYVNGEKIILPVFFYRYIGIKDNEVDFNNELFHFDKKLLEYGSKYIKFINKIPFNPQFMPNLNWMSLKTSEEIVQYLNQNSAFFQLEDKKYKLKLLSSFKEILYLFLIEENNPSKIKNFVFKFISWINEYLPNLISNFDYANKLNKVIINPKILYYGEIKKHEFYFLIFLSKMGSDILYINKLKDVTYDLNNKYSIPFLLEKRCENTPFPQKEVITRKETTAYKASEEIGMIIHNEEDGVYKPWQFQNYYPKAVTLKTTYDELKILWNNESRMRTGFKVFNKNIYIPNIFAKISGTHEQINDYWSDLSSFLTENTLFFEEVPFTKITYTKQELYKSAFLFKDNKINKEELLNYEFYKFGYLNTGVQSSIINKIEELIELNPFKETMTMELKLKILVTILELPKEIVRMIQNFDYPFIPPKIVIYDNTEKMFSIEDSIIISFLNLFGFDILILTPTGYNNIEQKIKTQYYDIHKIGKNIFDLNLPDLKKLKKQKKSIWSIFSKK
;
A
#
# COMPACT_ATOMS: atom_id res chain seq x y z
N MET A 1 -16.94 -1.20 17.16
CA MET A 1 -17.91 -0.60 16.22
C MET A 1 -18.09 -1.41 14.92
N LEU A 2 -17.00 -1.90 14.29
CA LEU A 2 -17.04 -2.81 13.11
C LEU A 2 -17.98 -4.03 13.23
N ASN A 3 -18.25 -4.51 14.45
CA ASN A 3 -19.13 -5.66 14.67
C ASN A 3 -20.60 -5.28 14.92
N ILE A 4 -20.92 -4.00 15.20
CA ILE A 4 -22.31 -3.49 15.25
C ILE A 4 -22.84 -3.35 13.82
N GLU A 5 -21.97 -2.95 12.91
CA GLU A 5 -22.20 -2.98 11.46
C GLU A 5 -22.59 -4.38 10.95
N ARG A 6 -22.05 -5.46 11.55
CA ARG A 6 -22.48 -6.84 11.24
C ARG A 6 -23.96 -7.08 11.53
N ILE A 7 -24.49 -6.46 12.58
CA ILE A 7 -25.92 -6.51 12.92
C ILE A 7 -26.72 -5.56 12.02
N ILE A 8 -26.18 -4.37 11.70
CA ILE A 8 -26.95 -3.26 11.13
C ILE A 8 -26.86 -3.12 9.59
N ILE A 9 -25.84 -3.64 8.89
CA ILE A 9 -25.65 -3.30 7.46
C ILE A 9 -26.63 -4.03 6.52
N SER A 10 -27.47 -3.25 5.84
CA SER A 10 -27.89 -3.45 4.45
C SER A 10 -27.00 -2.67 3.47
N LYS A 11 -26.95 -3.12 2.21
CA LYS A 11 -26.20 -2.47 1.12
C LYS A 11 -26.67 -1.02 0.91
N SER A 12 -25.89 -0.07 1.39
CA SER A 12 -26.02 1.33 1.01
C SER A 12 -24.65 1.86 0.59
N LYS A 13 -24.51 2.22 -0.69
CA LYS A 13 -23.35 2.96 -1.24
C LYS A 13 -23.19 4.38 -0.65
N LYS A 14 -24.02 4.78 0.33
CA LYS A 14 -23.90 6.02 1.10
C LYS A 14 -23.63 5.70 2.57
N SER A 15 -22.43 5.23 2.88
CA SER A 15 -22.01 4.92 4.26
C SER A 15 -20.62 5.50 4.56
N ASN A 16 -20.50 6.83 4.46
CA ASN A 16 -19.43 7.53 5.17
C ASN A 16 -19.86 7.99 6.57
N ASN A 17 -21.17 8.08 6.88
CA ASN A 17 -21.65 8.69 8.14
C ASN A 17 -22.46 7.79 9.09
N LEU A 18 -22.81 6.54 8.74
CA LEU A 18 -23.67 5.70 9.61
C LEU A 18 -23.04 5.44 11.01
N LEU A 19 -21.73 5.21 11.05
CA LEU A 19 -20.98 5.02 12.29
C LEU A 19 -20.86 6.32 13.11
N GLU A 20 -20.72 7.47 12.46
CA GLU A 20 -20.66 8.78 13.16
C GLU A 20 -22.03 9.19 13.70
N ASP A 21 -23.10 8.98 12.95
CA ASP A 21 -24.48 9.25 13.37
C ASP A 21 -24.94 8.32 14.52
N LEU A 22 -24.51 7.05 14.53
CA LEU A 22 -24.71 6.14 15.66
C LEU A 22 -23.93 6.60 16.90
N LYS A 23 -22.71 7.15 16.74
CA LYS A 23 -21.98 7.76 17.88
C LYS A 23 -22.72 8.97 18.45
N ILE A 24 -23.32 9.79 17.59
CA ILE A 24 -24.04 11.02 18.00
C ILE A 24 -25.33 10.69 18.76
N ASN A 25 -26.02 9.60 18.42
CA ASN A 25 -27.31 9.22 19.02
C ASN A 25 -27.21 8.25 20.21
N ILE A 26 -26.05 7.64 20.48
CA ILE A 26 -25.82 6.75 21.62
C ILE A 26 -25.14 7.56 22.73
N THR A 27 -25.88 7.87 23.78
CA THR A 27 -25.47 8.93 24.71
C THR A 27 -24.55 8.47 25.83
N LYS A 28 -24.47 7.17 26.19
CA LYS A 28 -23.72 6.78 27.41
C LYS A 28 -22.96 5.45 27.41
N ARG A 29 -23.42 4.36 26.77
CA ARG A 29 -22.74 3.05 26.89
C ARG A 29 -23.10 2.07 25.78
N VAL A 30 -22.08 1.37 25.28
CA VAL A 30 -22.23 0.20 24.39
C VAL A 30 -21.40 -0.94 24.99
N ASP A 31 -22.09 -1.98 25.47
CA ASP A 31 -21.44 -3.22 25.89
C ASP A 31 -21.61 -4.27 24.79
N TYR A 32 -20.59 -5.11 24.63
CA TYR A 32 -20.60 -6.21 23.66
C TYR A 32 -20.11 -7.50 24.30
N TYR A 33 -20.82 -8.59 24.01
CA TYR A 33 -20.49 -9.94 24.45
C TYR A 33 -20.37 -10.88 23.26
N TYR A 34 -19.25 -11.58 23.22
CA TYR A 34 -18.94 -12.61 22.22
C TYR A 34 -19.07 -13.99 22.84
N HIS A 35 -19.80 -14.87 22.18
CA HIS A 35 -19.78 -16.29 22.48
C HIS A 35 -19.65 -17.06 21.16
N LYS A 36 -18.86 -18.12 21.17
CA LYS A 36 -18.83 -19.08 20.07
C LYS A 36 -19.94 -20.09 20.32
N SER A 37 -21.11 -19.89 19.72
CA SER A 37 -22.19 -20.88 19.84
C SER A 37 -21.73 -22.20 19.21
N LEU A 38 -22.52 -23.27 19.40
CA LEU A 38 -22.22 -24.59 18.82
C LEU A 38 -22.04 -24.57 17.28
N PHE A 39 -22.51 -23.52 16.59
CA PHE A 39 -22.56 -23.47 15.12
C PHE A 39 -21.94 -22.21 14.50
N VAL A 40 -22.07 -21.04 15.15
CA VAL A 40 -21.69 -19.75 14.58
C VAL A 40 -21.20 -18.78 15.67
N PRO A 41 -20.30 -17.83 15.36
CA PRO A 41 -20.02 -16.72 16.28
C PRO A 41 -21.28 -15.87 16.44
N VAL A 42 -21.73 -15.68 17.68
CA VAL A 42 -22.90 -14.87 18.02
C VAL A 42 -22.51 -13.62 18.79
N TYR A 43 -23.31 -12.57 18.59
CA TYR A 43 -23.04 -11.24 19.11
C TYR A 43 -24.21 -10.76 19.98
N PHE A 44 -23.94 -10.37 21.23
CA PHE A 44 -24.93 -9.69 22.07
C PHE A 44 -24.47 -8.26 22.32
N TYR A 45 -25.27 -7.28 21.91
CA TYR A 45 -25.03 -5.87 22.15
C TYR A 45 -26.06 -5.28 23.08
N ARG A 46 -25.59 -4.42 23.96
CA ARG A 46 -26.41 -3.61 24.85
C ARG A 46 -26.11 -2.14 24.57
N ILE A 47 -27.14 -1.37 24.24
CA ILE A 47 -27.05 0.05 23.93
C ILE A 47 -27.99 0.81 24.85
N VAL A 48 -27.45 1.82 25.55
CA VAL A 48 -28.27 2.81 26.24
C VAL A 48 -28.71 3.85 25.20
N GLY A 49 -30.00 3.86 24.85
CA GLY A 49 -30.56 4.67 23.78
C GLY A 49 -32.08 4.83 23.89
N ASN A 50 -32.62 5.87 23.26
CA ASN A 50 -34.05 6.22 23.32
C ASN A 50 -34.79 5.84 22.04
N GLU A 51 -36.05 6.23 21.93
CA GLU A 51 -36.89 5.91 20.78
C GLU A 51 -36.33 6.46 19.45
N LYS A 52 -35.57 7.57 19.48
CA LYS A 52 -34.87 8.09 18.30
C LYS A 52 -33.75 7.14 17.86
N THR A 53 -32.98 6.59 18.80
CA THR A 53 -31.97 5.56 18.55
C THR A 53 -32.60 4.31 17.93
N LEU A 54 -33.76 3.88 18.44
CA LEU A 54 -34.52 2.75 17.89
C LEU A 54 -34.96 2.99 16.45
N ASN A 55 -35.57 4.15 16.17
CA ASN A 55 -36.07 4.48 14.83
C ASN A 55 -34.94 4.59 13.81
N TYR A 56 -33.79 5.12 14.22
CA TYR A 56 -32.58 5.14 13.40
C TYR A 56 -32.09 3.72 13.04
N ILE A 57 -32.02 2.82 14.03
CA ILE A 57 -31.59 1.43 13.84
C ILE A 57 -32.58 0.66 12.97
N LYS A 58 -33.88 0.84 13.18
CA LYS A 58 -34.94 0.24 12.34
C LYS A 58 -34.82 0.68 10.88
N ASN A 59 -34.65 1.99 10.63
CA ASN A 59 -34.44 2.51 9.28
C ASN A 59 -33.19 1.94 8.62
N SER A 60 -32.14 1.67 9.40
CA SER A 60 -30.89 1.09 8.91
C SER A 60 -31.00 -0.42 8.61
N LEU A 61 -31.96 -1.11 9.24
CA LEU A 61 -32.22 -2.54 9.07
C LEU A 61 -33.21 -2.87 7.92
N ASN A 62 -33.68 -1.87 7.16
CA ASN A 62 -34.83 -1.95 6.25
C ASN A 62 -34.81 -3.08 5.20
N ASP A 63 -33.66 -3.70 4.90
CA ASP A 63 -33.54 -4.80 3.93
C ASP A 63 -33.23 -6.19 4.54
N LYS A 64 -33.13 -6.34 5.88
CA LYS A 64 -32.87 -7.65 6.54
C LYS A 64 -34.07 -8.13 7.35
N LYS A 65 -34.32 -9.44 7.36
CA LYS A 65 -35.31 -10.09 8.24
C LYS A 65 -34.78 -10.05 9.68
N TYR A 66 -35.35 -9.17 10.53
CA TYR A 66 -35.07 -9.12 11.96
C TYR A 66 -36.36 -9.39 12.75
N ILE A 67 -36.21 -9.97 13.95
CA ILE A 67 -37.34 -10.21 14.85
C ILE A 67 -37.31 -9.11 15.90
N LEU A 68 -38.35 -8.27 15.88
CA LEU A 68 -38.58 -7.26 16.92
C LEU A 68 -39.31 -7.90 18.09
N ILE A 69 -38.65 -7.95 19.25
CA ILE A 69 -39.25 -8.39 20.50
C ILE A 69 -39.56 -7.14 21.34
N GLN A 70 -40.84 -6.97 21.68
CA GLN A 70 -41.30 -5.96 22.63
C GLN A 70 -41.97 -6.66 23.80
N ALA A 71 -41.87 -6.07 24.99
CA ALA A 71 -42.57 -6.57 26.16
C ALA A 71 -44.10 -6.54 25.92
N LYS A 72 -44.69 -7.70 25.60
CA LYS A 72 -46.14 -7.89 25.42
C LYS A 72 -46.65 -9.02 26.31
N SER A 73 -47.91 -8.92 26.73
CA SER A 73 -48.61 -9.99 27.43
C SER A 73 -49.12 -11.03 26.42
N PHE A 74 -48.70 -12.29 26.56
CA PHE A 74 -49.18 -13.40 25.74
C PHE A 74 -50.59 -13.84 26.17
N LYS A 75 -51.44 -14.22 25.21
CA LYS A 75 -52.71 -14.88 25.50
C LYS A 75 -52.44 -16.25 26.14
N GLN A 76 -53.29 -16.66 27.08
CA GLN A 76 -53.16 -17.96 27.74
C GLN A 76 -53.36 -19.10 26.73
N ASP A 77 -52.41 -20.04 26.70
CA ASP A 77 -52.47 -21.29 25.94
C ASP A 77 -52.78 -22.44 26.90
N ASP A 78 -54.03 -22.89 26.93
CA ASP A 78 -54.52 -23.93 27.84
C ASP A 78 -53.93 -25.31 27.55
N ASN A 79 -53.52 -25.57 26.29
CA ASN A 79 -52.86 -26.82 25.90
C ASN A 79 -51.42 -26.87 26.43
N LEU A 80 -50.72 -25.74 26.42
CA LEU A 80 -49.39 -25.66 27.02
C LEU A 80 -49.47 -25.69 28.56
N LEU A 81 -50.53 -25.10 29.14
CA LEU A 81 -50.76 -25.11 30.57
C LEU A 81 -51.05 -26.54 31.07
N SER A 82 -51.86 -27.31 30.34
CA SER A 82 -52.13 -28.72 30.62
C SER A 82 -50.89 -29.59 30.40
N LEU A 83 -50.10 -29.34 29.35
CA LEU A 83 -48.82 -30.01 29.12
C LEU A 83 -47.88 -29.86 30.32
N ILE A 84 -47.70 -28.64 30.83
CA ILE A 84 -46.80 -28.40 31.97
C ILE A 84 -47.36 -28.97 33.27
N LYS A 85 -48.68 -28.89 33.49
CA LYS A 85 -49.34 -29.54 34.63
C LYS A 85 -49.12 -31.05 34.63
N ASN A 86 -49.17 -31.69 33.46
CA ASN A 86 -49.05 -33.14 33.32
C ASN A 86 -47.59 -33.64 33.24
N THR A 87 -46.63 -32.79 32.87
CA THR A 87 -45.22 -33.21 32.64
C THR A 87 -44.25 -32.80 33.75
N TYR A 88 -44.62 -31.86 34.61
CA TYR A 88 -43.73 -31.38 35.66
C TYR A 88 -43.69 -32.32 36.86
N ASN A 89 -42.74 -33.26 36.82
CA ASN A 89 -42.30 -34.08 37.94
C ASN A 89 -41.28 -33.33 38.81
N GLU A 90 -40.98 -33.81 40.02
CA GLU A 90 -40.25 -33.09 41.10
C GLU A 90 -38.89 -32.46 40.72
N ASN A 91 -38.26 -32.82 39.58
CA ASN A 91 -36.97 -32.26 39.13
C ASN A 91 -36.99 -31.86 37.63
N ILE A 92 -36.32 -30.74 37.32
CA ILE A 92 -36.13 -30.18 35.97
C ILE A 92 -35.61 -31.21 34.94
N ASN A 93 -34.76 -32.16 35.34
CA ASN A 93 -34.24 -33.17 34.40
C ASN A 93 -35.34 -34.09 33.86
N MET A 94 -36.28 -34.48 34.73
CA MET A 94 -37.44 -35.29 34.36
C MET A 94 -38.42 -34.46 33.52
N PHE A 95 -38.68 -33.22 33.93
CA PHE A 95 -39.53 -32.29 33.20
C PHE A 95 -39.03 -32.03 31.76
N PHE A 96 -37.74 -31.77 31.59
CA PHE A 96 -37.13 -31.59 30.27
C PHE A 96 -37.24 -32.85 29.40
N LYS A 97 -36.99 -34.03 29.97
CA LYS A 97 -37.14 -35.31 29.26
C LYS A 97 -38.59 -35.53 28.79
N SER A 98 -39.56 -35.23 29.65
CA SER A 98 -40.99 -35.32 29.31
C SER A 98 -41.38 -34.39 28.17
N ILE A 99 -40.95 -33.12 28.18
CA ILE A 99 -41.24 -32.17 27.08
C ILE A 99 -40.52 -32.57 25.79
N LYS A 100 -39.28 -33.05 25.87
CA LYS A 100 -38.53 -33.51 24.70
C LYS A 100 -39.25 -34.68 24.01
N ASN A 101 -39.89 -35.56 24.79
CA ASN A 101 -40.68 -36.68 24.28
C ASN A 101 -42.01 -36.28 23.63
N THR A 102 -42.54 -35.08 23.92
CA THR A 102 -43.79 -34.59 23.29
C THR A 102 -43.56 -33.94 21.93
N ASN A 103 -42.35 -34.04 21.36
CA ASN A 103 -41.93 -33.41 20.10
C ASN A 103 -42.10 -31.88 20.07
N PHE A 104 -42.22 -31.22 21.23
CA PHE A 104 -42.48 -29.78 21.31
C PHE A 104 -41.42 -28.93 20.58
N PHE A 105 -40.15 -29.34 20.66
CA PHE A 105 -39.02 -28.61 20.06
C PHE A 105 -38.85 -28.87 18.55
N ASN A 106 -39.70 -29.68 17.91
CA ASN A 106 -39.71 -29.88 16.47
C ASN A 106 -40.41 -28.70 15.75
N ILE A 107 -39.89 -27.50 15.95
CA ILE A 107 -40.52 -26.24 15.54
C ILE A 107 -40.13 -25.90 14.08
N THR A 108 -38.96 -26.35 13.65
CA THR A 108 -38.38 -26.04 12.34
C THR A 108 -38.16 -27.32 11.52
N ASN A 109 -37.90 -27.16 10.22
CA ASN A 109 -37.63 -28.29 9.31
C ASN A 109 -36.23 -28.89 9.50
N THR A 110 -35.37 -28.26 10.30
CA THR A 110 -33.98 -28.68 10.51
C THR A 110 -33.81 -29.33 11.88
N LYS A 111 -33.44 -30.63 11.87
CA LYS A 111 -33.21 -31.39 13.11
C LYS A 111 -32.15 -30.74 14.01
N ILE A 112 -31.10 -30.17 13.40
CA ILE A 112 -29.99 -29.52 14.11
C ILE A 112 -30.47 -28.30 14.92
N LEU A 113 -31.32 -27.46 14.33
CA LEU A 113 -31.88 -26.29 15.02
C LEU A 113 -32.85 -26.72 16.13
N ASN A 114 -33.68 -27.74 15.89
CA ASN A 114 -34.59 -28.29 16.90
C ASN A 114 -33.83 -28.87 18.12
N ASP A 115 -32.73 -29.59 17.87
CA ASP A 115 -31.85 -30.10 18.94
C ASP A 115 -31.16 -28.95 19.70
N SER A 116 -30.75 -27.90 18.99
CA SER A 116 -30.14 -26.69 19.58
C SER A 116 -31.12 -25.93 20.47
N ILE A 117 -32.37 -25.78 20.03
CA ILE A 117 -33.47 -25.19 20.80
C ILE A 117 -33.70 -25.98 22.10
N ALA A 118 -33.72 -27.32 22.03
CA ALA A 118 -33.91 -28.15 23.21
C ALA A 118 -32.74 -28.01 24.20
N ILE A 119 -31.49 -27.99 23.73
CA ILE A 119 -30.30 -27.83 24.57
C ILE A 119 -30.28 -26.44 25.22
N ALA A 120 -30.56 -25.37 24.46
CA ALA A 120 -30.60 -24.01 24.96
C ALA A 120 -31.71 -23.82 26.01
N PHE A 121 -32.88 -24.43 25.79
CA PHE A 121 -33.97 -24.41 26.77
C PHE A 121 -33.56 -25.08 28.09
N TYR A 122 -32.93 -26.26 28.02
CA TYR A 122 -32.44 -26.95 29.22
C TYR A 122 -31.40 -26.13 29.99
N LYS A 123 -30.41 -25.55 29.29
CA LYS A 123 -29.41 -24.67 29.89
C LYS A 123 -30.05 -23.46 30.58
N THR A 124 -31.02 -22.84 29.92
CA THR A 124 -31.73 -21.67 30.46
C THR A 124 -32.55 -22.02 31.71
N LEU A 125 -33.22 -23.17 31.72
CA LEU A 125 -33.95 -23.66 32.90
C LEU A 125 -33.00 -23.93 34.08
N LYS A 126 -31.88 -24.61 33.84
CA LYS A 126 -30.87 -24.88 34.89
C LYS A 126 -30.28 -23.60 35.45
N LEU A 127 -30.09 -22.59 34.62
CA LEU A 127 -29.60 -21.28 35.04
C LEU A 127 -30.63 -20.52 35.90
N TYR A 128 -31.91 -20.63 35.58
CA TYR A 128 -32.99 -20.04 36.38
C TYR A 128 -33.17 -20.77 37.73
N GLU A 129 -33.11 -22.10 37.73
CA GLU A 129 -33.19 -22.96 38.93
C GLU A 129 -32.12 -22.60 39.96
N LYS A 130 -30.87 -22.40 39.52
CA LYS A 130 -29.76 -22.00 40.40
C LYS A 130 -30.04 -20.71 41.20
N LYS A 131 -30.86 -19.80 40.66
CA LYS A 131 -31.24 -18.54 41.34
C LYS A 131 -32.58 -18.62 42.07
N ASN A 132 -33.43 -19.59 41.76
CA ASN A 132 -34.80 -19.68 42.27
C ASN A 132 -35.14 -21.12 42.69
N ASN A 133 -35.22 -21.39 43.99
CA ASN A 133 -35.51 -22.73 44.52
C ASN A 133 -37.02 -23.05 44.63
N ASN A 134 -37.91 -22.17 44.17
CA ASN A 134 -39.36 -22.36 44.29
C ASN A 134 -39.93 -23.02 43.03
N ILE A 135 -40.42 -24.26 43.17
CA ILE A 135 -41.01 -25.07 42.08
C ILE A 135 -42.15 -24.34 41.36
N THR A 136 -43.02 -23.62 42.08
CA THR A 136 -44.12 -22.87 41.47
C THR A 136 -43.62 -21.73 40.59
N LYS A 137 -42.53 -21.04 41.00
CA LYS A 137 -41.87 -20.02 40.18
C LYS A 137 -41.22 -20.63 38.93
N ILE A 138 -40.54 -21.78 39.07
CA ILE A 138 -39.91 -22.49 37.93
C ILE A 138 -40.98 -22.99 36.94
N LYS A 139 -42.12 -23.51 37.42
CA LYS A 139 -43.26 -23.90 36.56
C LYS A 139 -43.79 -22.73 35.75
N ASN A 140 -44.03 -21.59 36.41
CA ASN A 140 -44.51 -20.37 35.75
C ASN A 140 -43.47 -19.83 34.74
N PHE A 141 -42.19 -19.83 35.10
CA PHE A 141 -41.11 -19.46 34.19
C PHE A 141 -41.04 -20.37 32.96
N SER A 142 -41.10 -21.69 33.17
CA SER A 142 -41.07 -22.69 32.10
C SER A 142 -42.25 -22.49 31.14
N TYR A 143 -43.44 -22.19 31.66
CA TYR A 143 -44.62 -21.85 30.86
C TYR A 143 -44.37 -20.62 29.98
N LYS A 144 -43.92 -19.51 30.58
CA LYS A 144 -43.63 -18.28 29.84
C LYS A 144 -42.54 -18.48 28.79
N MET A 145 -41.51 -19.27 29.08
CA MET A 145 -40.45 -19.60 28.13
C MET A 145 -40.98 -20.42 26.95
N LEU A 146 -41.75 -21.47 27.20
CA LEU A 146 -42.31 -22.31 26.13
C LEU A 146 -43.30 -21.54 25.24
N LEU A 147 -44.10 -20.62 25.82
CA LEU A 147 -44.93 -19.69 25.06
C LEU A 147 -44.10 -18.86 24.08
N LYS A 148 -43.04 -18.21 24.57
CA LYS A 148 -42.15 -17.38 23.75
C LYS A 148 -41.41 -18.19 22.69
N ILE A 149 -41.00 -19.41 23.01
CA ILE A 149 -40.38 -20.33 22.06
C ILE A 149 -41.35 -20.63 20.92
N LYS A 150 -42.60 -20.96 21.23
CA LYS A 150 -43.64 -21.24 20.23
C LYS A 150 -43.93 -20.04 19.33
N GLU A 151 -43.83 -18.83 19.85
CA GLU A 151 -44.08 -17.59 19.10
C GLU A 151 -42.89 -17.20 18.22
N TYR A 152 -41.68 -17.11 18.78
CA TYR A 152 -40.53 -16.50 18.09
C TYR A 152 -39.61 -17.49 17.37
N SER A 153 -39.67 -18.80 17.68
CA SER A 153 -38.69 -19.76 17.15
C SER A 153 -38.99 -20.26 15.74
N LYS A 154 -40.18 -19.94 15.18
CA LYS A 154 -40.56 -20.34 13.82
C LYS A 154 -39.79 -19.60 12.73
N ASP A 155 -39.35 -18.38 13.03
CA ASP A 155 -38.66 -17.49 12.09
C ASP A 155 -37.14 -17.50 12.25
N ILE A 156 -36.60 -18.36 13.12
CA ILE A 156 -35.15 -18.47 13.37
C ILE A 156 -34.51 -19.35 12.30
N CYS A 157 -33.49 -18.82 11.62
CA CYS A 157 -32.54 -19.55 10.78
C CYS A 157 -31.11 -19.46 11.36
N ILE A 158 -30.33 -20.53 11.20
CA ILE A 158 -28.90 -20.60 11.57
C ILE A 158 -28.10 -20.76 10.28
N ASP A 159 -27.88 -19.64 9.60
CA ASP A 159 -27.18 -19.57 8.30
C ASP A 159 -26.03 -18.54 8.38
N GLU A 160 -25.31 -18.22 7.28
CA GLU A 160 -24.19 -17.25 7.28
C GLU A 160 -24.56 -15.85 7.84
N ASP A 161 -25.84 -15.50 7.77
CA ASP A 161 -26.43 -14.27 8.28
C ASP A 161 -27.33 -14.61 9.49
N ASN A 162 -26.73 -14.87 10.67
CA ASN A 162 -27.44 -15.17 11.93
C ASN A 162 -28.74 -14.37 12.08
N THR A 163 -29.79 -15.01 12.60
CA THR A 163 -31.06 -14.33 12.89
C THR A 163 -30.82 -13.15 13.84
N LYS A 164 -31.29 -11.97 13.45
CA LYS A 164 -31.09 -10.71 14.19
C LYS A 164 -32.29 -10.43 15.06
N ILE A 165 -32.04 -10.28 16.35
CA ILE A 165 -33.05 -10.00 17.38
C ILE A 165 -32.87 -8.57 17.86
N LEU A 166 -33.92 -7.78 17.75
CA LEU A 166 -33.98 -6.42 18.28
C LEU A 166 -34.94 -6.40 19.47
N TYR A 167 -34.44 -6.12 20.66
CA TYR A 167 -35.28 -5.91 21.85
C TYR A 167 -35.24 -4.44 22.26
N TYR A 168 -36.40 -3.82 22.42
CA TYR A 168 -36.52 -2.44 22.87
C TYR A 168 -37.48 -2.29 24.06
N GLY A 169 -37.01 -1.59 25.09
CA GLY A 169 -37.79 -1.18 26.25
C GLY A 169 -37.30 -1.78 27.57
N ASN A 170 -38.05 -1.50 28.64
CA ASN A 170 -37.76 -2.03 29.98
C ASN A 170 -37.82 -3.56 29.97
N ILE A 171 -36.73 -4.18 30.40
CA ILE A 171 -36.56 -5.63 30.32
C ILE A 171 -36.86 -6.29 31.68
N LYS A 172 -37.78 -7.24 31.68
CA LYS A 172 -38.09 -8.03 32.89
C LYS A 172 -37.15 -9.22 33.02
N GLU A 173 -37.01 -9.76 34.23
CA GLU A 173 -36.16 -10.94 34.50
C GLU A 173 -36.38 -12.08 33.50
N HIS A 174 -37.64 -12.48 33.25
CA HIS A 174 -37.96 -13.55 32.30
C HIS A 174 -37.60 -13.22 30.84
N ASP A 175 -37.46 -11.94 30.48
CA ASP A 175 -37.04 -11.51 29.14
C ASP A 175 -35.52 -11.61 28.99
N ILE A 176 -34.76 -11.33 30.06
CA ILE A 176 -33.29 -11.50 30.08
C ILE A 176 -32.92 -12.97 29.80
N TYR A 177 -33.55 -13.90 30.51
CA TYR A 177 -33.35 -15.34 30.27
C TYR A 177 -33.79 -15.78 28.87
N PHE A 178 -34.80 -15.11 28.29
CA PHE A 178 -35.23 -15.42 26.92
C PHE A 178 -34.23 -14.91 25.88
N LEU A 179 -33.64 -13.73 26.08
CA LEU A 179 -32.55 -13.26 25.23
C LEU A 179 -31.34 -14.19 25.34
N TYR A 180 -30.98 -14.65 26.54
CA TYR A 180 -29.93 -15.66 26.70
C TYR A 180 -30.22 -16.95 25.94
N PHE A 181 -31.46 -17.43 26.01
CA PHE A 181 -31.89 -18.59 25.23
C PHE A 181 -31.70 -18.40 23.72
N LEU A 182 -32.09 -17.23 23.16
CA LEU A 182 -31.90 -16.91 21.74
C LEU A 182 -30.42 -16.82 21.37
N PHE A 183 -29.60 -16.28 22.26
CA PHE A 183 -28.16 -16.18 22.09
C PHE A 183 -27.51 -17.56 22.02
N GLU A 184 -27.89 -18.47 22.92
CA GLU A 184 -27.40 -19.86 22.94
C GLU A 184 -27.76 -20.66 21.68
N ILE A 185 -28.87 -20.30 21.02
CA ILE A 185 -29.33 -20.97 19.78
C ILE A 185 -28.53 -20.54 18.55
N GLY A 186 -27.94 -19.34 18.55
CA GLY A 186 -27.24 -18.82 17.38
C GLY A 186 -27.70 -17.45 16.90
N CYS A 187 -28.54 -16.73 17.65
CA CYS A 187 -29.03 -15.41 17.25
C CYS A 187 -28.10 -14.27 17.66
N ASP A 188 -27.98 -13.26 16.79
CA ASP A 188 -27.35 -11.99 17.13
C ASP A 188 -28.38 -11.09 17.80
N ILE A 189 -28.05 -10.55 18.98
CA ILE A 189 -28.98 -9.81 19.83
C ILE A 189 -28.52 -8.36 19.95
N LEU A 190 -29.46 -7.44 19.75
CA LEU A 190 -29.32 -6.02 20.03
C LEU A 190 -30.41 -5.60 21.02
N TYR A 191 -29.99 -5.33 22.26
CA TYR A 191 -30.84 -4.81 23.32
C TYR A 191 -30.66 -3.29 23.44
N ILE A 192 -31.76 -2.56 23.38
CA ILE A 192 -31.81 -1.10 23.50
C ILE A 192 -32.75 -0.72 24.64
N ASN A 193 -32.26 0.10 25.57
CA ASN A 193 -33.09 0.66 26.64
C ASN A 193 -32.64 2.07 27.05
N GLU A 194 -33.56 2.86 27.59
CA GLU A 194 -33.30 4.22 28.04
C GLU A 194 -32.49 4.27 29.34
N ASN A 195 -32.67 3.28 30.24
CA ASN A 195 -31.94 3.13 31.50
C ASN A 195 -31.59 1.66 31.79
N ASP A 196 -30.32 1.37 32.10
CA ASP A 196 -29.78 0.00 32.14
C ASP A 196 -29.85 -0.71 33.52
N ASN A 197 -30.44 -0.04 34.51
CA ASN A 197 -30.35 -0.41 35.93
C ASN A 197 -30.97 -1.78 36.28
N GLU A 198 -31.91 -2.30 35.48
CA GLU A 198 -32.53 -3.60 35.71
C GLU A 198 -31.74 -4.77 35.11
N PHE A 199 -31.05 -4.57 33.99
CA PHE A 199 -30.25 -5.62 33.35
C PHE A 199 -28.97 -5.91 34.14
N GLU A 200 -28.34 -4.89 34.74
CA GLU A 200 -27.12 -5.03 35.57
C GLU A 200 -27.33 -5.86 36.84
N LYS A 201 -28.58 -6.07 37.27
CA LYS A 201 -28.90 -6.94 38.41
C LYS A 201 -28.76 -8.44 38.08
N PHE A 202 -28.67 -8.80 36.80
CA PHE A 202 -28.71 -10.20 36.33
C PHE A 202 -27.52 -10.53 35.42
N ASP A 203 -26.32 -10.53 36.00
CA ASP A 203 -25.03 -10.54 35.28
C ASP A 203 -24.50 -11.94 34.88
N PHE A 204 -25.37 -12.94 34.70
CA PHE A 204 -24.89 -14.27 34.26
C PHE A 204 -24.34 -14.26 32.82
N ILE A 205 -24.69 -13.25 32.01
CA ILE A 205 -24.08 -13.05 30.68
C ILE A 205 -22.62 -12.57 30.84
N ASN A 206 -22.30 -11.77 31.86
CA ASN A 206 -20.94 -11.31 32.15
C ASN A 206 -20.03 -12.44 32.66
N GLU A 207 -20.58 -13.43 33.38
CA GLU A 207 -19.81 -14.60 33.86
C GLU A 207 -19.37 -15.53 32.72
N ILE A 208 -20.09 -15.53 31.58
CA ILE A 208 -19.87 -16.47 30.47
C ILE A 208 -19.22 -15.76 29.26
N SER A 209 -18.97 -14.45 29.34
CA SER A 209 -18.47 -13.66 28.21
C SER A 209 -17.33 -12.69 28.57
N ASN A 210 -16.37 -12.53 27.67
CA ASN A 210 -15.26 -11.60 27.83
C ASN A 210 -15.75 -10.16 27.60
N LYS A 211 -16.13 -9.46 28.67
CA LYS A 211 -16.52 -8.05 28.61
C LYS A 211 -15.37 -7.19 28.07
N THR A 212 -15.58 -6.51 26.95
CA THR A 212 -14.67 -5.48 26.42
C THR A 212 -15.44 -4.20 26.16
N THR A 213 -15.14 -3.15 26.91
CA THR A 213 -15.65 -1.78 26.67
C THR A 213 -14.87 -1.13 25.54
N ILE A 214 -15.57 -0.65 24.51
CA ILE A 214 -14.97 0.07 23.38
C ILE A 214 -15.19 1.58 23.58
N GLN A 215 -14.11 2.35 23.76
CA GLN A 215 -14.07 3.78 23.40
C GLN A 215 -13.69 3.91 21.91
N VAL A 216 -14.27 4.87 21.20
CA VAL A 216 -14.45 4.79 19.74
C VAL A 216 -13.54 5.75 18.93
N PRO A 217 -12.57 5.26 18.13
CA PRO A 217 -11.96 6.02 17.04
C PRO A 217 -12.60 5.71 15.68
N THR A 218 -12.44 6.63 14.73
CA THR A 218 -13.09 6.73 13.41
C THR A 218 -12.35 5.94 12.30
N ASN A 219 -13.16 5.34 11.42
CA ASN A 219 -12.89 4.93 10.02
C ASN A 219 -12.30 3.54 9.75
N PHE A 220 -13.14 2.63 9.24
CA PHE A 220 -12.76 1.54 8.33
C PHE A 220 -13.97 1.12 7.47
N LYS A 221 -13.76 0.85 6.17
CA LYS A 221 -14.75 0.33 5.21
C LYS A 221 -14.27 -1.00 4.64
N LEU A 222 -15.17 -1.94 4.36
CA LEU A 222 -14.94 -3.07 3.43
C LEU A 222 -16.24 -3.64 2.83
N GLN A 223 -16.11 -4.11 1.58
CA GLN A 223 -17.14 -4.61 0.67
C GLN A 223 -17.36 -6.14 0.80
N SER A 224 -18.55 -6.59 0.39
CA SER A 224 -19.10 -7.96 0.50
C SER A 224 -19.19 -8.73 -0.82
N ASN A 225 -19.19 -10.07 -0.80
CA ASN A 225 -20.04 -11.03 -1.56
C ASN A 225 -19.69 -12.50 -1.13
N LYS A 226 -20.60 -13.31 -0.55
CA LYS A 226 -21.65 -14.25 -1.10
C LYS A 226 -21.16 -15.57 -1.73
N ILE A 227 -21.60 -16.73 -1.21
CA ILE A 227 -21.81 -18.03 -1.94
C ILE A 227 -23.04 -18.81 -1.37
N HIS A 228 -23.60 -19.71 -2.19
CA HIS A 228 -24.85 -20.49 -2.10
C HIS A 228 -24.76 -21.91 -1.46
N ASN A 229 -25.95 -22.37 -1.02
CA ASN A 229 -26.48 -23.65 -0.50
C ASN A 229 -26.14 -24.99 -1.22
N GLU A 230 -25.86 -26.09 -0.49
CA GLU A 230 -26.68 -27.24 0.00
C GLU A 230 -26.80 -28.48 -0.92
N SER A 231 -26.59 -29.70 -0.36
CA SER A 231 -27.63 -30.74 -0.17
C SER A 231 -27.11 -32.17 0.17
N ASN A 232 -27.99 -32.95 0.81
CA ASN A 232 -27.91 -34.21 1.59
C ASN A 232 -27.44 -35.50 0.82
N ILE A 233 -27.10 -36.68 1.41
CA ILE A 233 -27.93 -37.69 2.12
C ILE A 233 -27.09 -38.92 2.64
N ASN A 234 -27.34 -39.34 3.90
CA ASN A 234 -27.36 -40.68 4.60
C ASN A 234 -26.15 -41.65 4.86
N LYS A 235 -25.77 -41.70 6.16
CA LYS A 235 -25.72 -42.80 7.18
C LYS A 235 -24.74 -44.01 7.08
N LEU A 236 -23.71 -43.99 7.96
CA LEU A 236 -23.35 -45.01 9.01
C LEU A 236 -22.42 -44.32 10.08
N PRO A 237 -22.09 -44.89 11.27
CA PRO A 237 -22.03 -44.16 12.56
C PRO A 237 -20.89 -43.14 12.71
N LEU A 238 -21.26 -41.91 13.08
CA LEU A 238 -20.44 -40.69 13.08
C LEU A 238 -19.53 -40.44 14.32
N ASN A 239 -19.23 -41.45 15.16
CA ASN A 239 -18.72 -41.22 16.52
C ASN A 239 -17.22 -41.49 16.80
N THR A 240 -16.31 -41.54 15.82
CA THR A 240 -14.94 -42.05 16.06
C THR A 240 -13.78 -41.05 16.11
N PHE A 241 -14.00 -39.73 15.98
CA PHE A 241 -12.89 -38.74 15.95
C PHE A 241 -12.89 -37.70 17.09
N HIS A 242 -13.68 -37.90 18.14
CA HIS A 242 -13.82 -36.88 19.20
C HIS A 242 -12.89 -37.14 20.39
N THR A 243 -11.61 -36.78 20.26
CA THR A 243 -10.74 -36.15 21.28
C THR A 243 -9.38 -35.84 20.63
N ASP A 244 -9.18 -34.62 20.13
CA ASP A 244 -7.85 -34.15 19.71
C ASP A 244 -7.03 -33.89 20.98
N ASP A 245 -6.16 -34.84 21.34
CA ASP A 245 -5.21 -34.68 22.45
C ASP A 245 -4.12 -33.63 22.13
N ILE A 246 -4.05 -33.15 20.89
CA ILE A 246 -3.10 -32.14 20.41
C ILE A 246 -3.87 -30.98 19.79
N ILE A 247 -3.77 -29.80 20.40
CA ILE A 247 -4.45 -28.59 19.99
C ILE A 247 -3.42 -27.58 19.50
N THR A 248 -3.60 -27.03 18.30
CA THR A 248 -2.75 -25.98 17.74
C THR A 248 -3.44 -24.61 17.88
N THR A 249 -2.70 -23.62 18.38
CA THR A 249 -3.20 -22.24 18.54
C THR A 249 -2.29 -21.26 17.82
N LEU A 250 -2.85 -20.33 17.06
CA LEU A 250 -2.07 -19.28 16.40
C LEU A 250 -1.54 -18.30 17.44
N LYS A 251 -0.22 -18.06 17.42
CA LYS A 251 0.45 -17.08 18.27
C LYS A 251 0.67 -15.78 17.49
N LYS A 252 0.33 -14.65 18.13
CA LYS A 252 0.66 -13.32 17.63
C LYS A 252 2.10 -12.94 18.02
N SER A 253 2.71 -12.15 17.15
CA SER A 253 4.09 -11.67 17.15
C SER A 253 4.10 -10.30 16.47
N ASP A 254 4.89 -9.38 17.02
CA ASP A 254 5.15 -8.05 16.48
C ASP A 254 6.40 -8.05 15.57
N ASP A 255 7.36 -8.95 15.84
CA ASP A 255 8.53 -9.21 14.99
C ASP A 255 8.65 -10.69 14.65
N ILE A 256 7.96 -11.07 13.57
CA ILE A 256 7.91 -12.47 13.15
C ILE A 256 9.29 -13.01 12.75
N PHE A 257 10.20 -12.20 12.22
CA PHE A 257 11.52 -12.67 11.75
C PHE A 257 12.41 -13.13 12.91
N SER A 258 12.30 -12.52 14.09
CA SER A 258 13.02 -12.98 15.29
C SER A 258 12.24 -14.06 16.04
N ASP A 259 10.94 -13.87 16.24
CA ASP A 259 10.09 -14.80 17.00
C ASP A 259 9.96 -16.18 16.35
N PHE A 260 10.15 -16.28 15.03
CA PHE A 260 10.14 -17.55 14.30
C PHE A 260 11.20 -18.52 14.82
N PHE A 261 12.29 -18.05 15.42
CA PHE A 261 13.35 -18.90 15.99
C PHE A 261 13.10 -19.29 17.46
N LEU A 262 12.04 -18.78 18.10
CA LEU A 262 11.74 -19.11 19.50
C LEU A 262 11.35 -20.59 19.66
N PRO A 263 12.02 -21.36 20.54
CA PRO A 263 11.63 -22.72 20.90
C PRO A 263 10.24 -22.78 21.55
N LEU A 264 9.53 -23.91 21.41
CA LEU A 264 8.18 -24.07 21.99
C LEU A 264 8.14 -23.84 23.49
N SER A 265 9.15 -24.34 24.22
CA SER A 265 9.23 -24.22 25.68
C SER A 265 9.28 -22.77 26.18
N LYS A 266 9.69 -21.83 25.31
CA LYS A 266 9.74 -20.40 25.63
C LYS A 266 8.50 -19.64 25.15
N ARG A 267 7.53 -20.30 24.52
CA ARG A 267 6.30 -19.67 24.02
C ARG A 267 5.22 -19.72 25.10
N HIS A 268 4.71 -18.55 25.48
CA HIS A 268 3.50 -18.45 26.29
C HIS A 268 2.36 -19.30 25.70
N ASN A 269 1.63 -20.01 26.56
CA ASN A 269 0.54 -20.95 26.27
C ASN A 269 0.95 -22.33 25.72
N TYR A 270 2.25 -22.67 25.68
CA TYR A 270 2.64 -24.07 25.52
C TYR A 270 2.25 -24.87 26.77
N VAL A 271 1.51 -25.95 26.56
CA VAL A 271 1.10 -26.87 27.63
C VAL A 271 1.51 -28.28 27.26
N ASN A 272 2.31 -28.90 28.12
CA ASN A 272 2.66 -30.32 28.04
C ASN A 272 1.91 -31.07 29.15
N GLY A 273 1.05 -32.02 28.79
CA GLY A 273 0.16 -32.74 29.71
C GLY A 273 -0.72 -33.76 28.98
N GLU A 274 -1.84 -34.17 29.58
CA GLU A 274 -2.79 -35.11 28.94
C GLU A 274 -3.30 -34.58 27.59
N LYS A 275 -3.54 -33.26 27.52
CA LYS A 275 -3.76 -32.50 26.29
C LYS A 275 -2.57 -31.57 26.04
N ILE A 276 -2.01 -31.66 24.83
CA ILE A 276 -0.87 -30.88 24.36
C ILE A 276 -1.38 -29.63 23.64
N ILE A 277 -0.95 -28.44 24.04
CA ILE A 277 -1.27 -27.19 23.34
C ILE A 277 0.01 -26.64 22.68
N LEU A 278 -0.04 -26.50 21.35
CA LEU A 278 1.06 -26.05 20.51
C LEU A 278 0.80 -24.62 19.98
N PRO A 279 1.48 -23.61 20.53
CA PRO A 279 1.49 -22.28 19.93
C PRO A 279 2.34 -22.27 18.66
N VAL A 280 1.70 -22.02 17.52
CA VAL A 280 2.34 -22.00 16.19
C VAL A 280 2.25 -20.62 15.56
N PHE A 281 3.26 -20.26 14.76
CA PHE A 281 3.22 -19.07 13.92
C PHE A 281 2.75 -19.46 12.52
N PHE A 282 1.70 -18.80 12.01
CA PHE A 282 1.37 -18.87 10.59
C PHE A 282 1.10 -17.46 10.10
N TYR A 283 2.11 -16.87 9.45
CA TYR A 283 2.11 -15.49 9.01
C TYR A 283 2.11 -15.36 7.50
N ARG A 284 1.38 -14.37 7.01
CA ARG A 284 1.41 -13.91 5.62
C ARG A 284 2.07 -12.54 5.59
N TYR A 285 3.35 -12.51 5.25
CA TYR A 285 4.17 -11.31 5.20
C TYR A 285 4.04 -10.68 3.81
N ILE A 286 3.28 -9.60 3.72
CA ILE A 286 2.90 -8.99 2.46
C ILE A 286 3.53 -7.60 2.32
N GLY A 287 4.34 -7.45 1.27
CA GLY A 287 5.07 -6.22 0.97
C GLY A 287 6.55 -6.29 1.27
N ILE A 288 7.17 -5.11 1.19
CA ILE A 288 8.57 -4.88 1.54
C ILE A 288 8.65 -3.74 2.55
N LYS A 289 9.76 -3.67 3.29
CA LYS A 289 10.11 -2.53 4.15
C LYS A 289 10.50 -1.32 3.28
N ASP A 290 11.43 -0.48 3.71
CA ASP A 290 11.76 0.75 2.99
C ASP A 290 12.39 0.53 1.61
N ASN A 291 13.32 -0.41 1.52
CA ASN A 291 14.14 -0.69 0.35
C ASN A 291 14.09 -2.19 0.02
N GLU A 292 13.85 -2.49 -1.25
CA GLU A 292 13.83 -3.87 -1.75
C GLU A 292 15.16 -4.61 -1.52
N VAL A 293 16.30 -3.95 -1.73
CA VAL A 293 17.61 -4.59 -1.61
C VAL A 293 17.90 -4.95 -0.15
N ASP A 294 17.58 -4.06 0.79
CA ASP A 294 17.73 -4.34 2.22
C ASP A 294 16.81 -5.48 2.66
N PHE A 295 15.57 -5.50 2.18
CA PHE A 295 14.62 -6.58 2.47
C PHE A 295 15.10 -7.93 1.90
N ASN A 296 15.66 -7.95 0.69
CA ASN A 296 16.26 -9.15 0.10
C ASN A 296 17.47 -9.64 0.90
N ASN A 297 18.30 -8.74 1.42
CA ASN A 297 19.41 -9.13 2.30
C ASN A 297 18.90 -9.73 3.61
N GLU A 298 17.86 -9.13 4.23
CA GLU A 298 17.23 -9.68 5.43
C GLU A 298 16.66 -11.09 5.18
N LEU A 299 15.96 -11.29 4.07
CA LEU A 299 15.46 -12.60 3.63
C LEU A 299 16.58 -13.63 3.45
N PHE A 300 17.70 -13.23 2.84
CA PHE A 300 18.86 -14.11 2.66
C PHE A 300 19.46 -14.55 4.01
N HIS A 301 19.67 -13.61 4.93
CA HIS A 301 20.19 -13.91 6.27
C HIS A 301 19.20 -14.77 7.08
N PHE A 302 17.90 -14.54 6.92
CA PHE A 302 16.85 -15.34 7.55
C PHE A 302 16.86 -16.79 7.06
N ASP A 303 16.92 -17.01 5.74
CA ASP A 303 17.03 -18.34 5.13
C ASP A 303 18.31 -19.07 5.57
N LYS A 304 19.45 -18.35 5.59
CA LYS A 304 20.74 -18.91 6.04
C LYS A 304 20.65 -19.46 7.47
N LYS A 305 19.99 -18.74 8.39
CA LYS A 305 19.73 -19.22 9.76
C LYS A 305 18.76 -20.41 9.78
N LEU A 306 17.77 -20.43 8.90
CA LEU A 306 16.80 -21.54 8.82
C LEU A 306 17.44 -22.85 8.33
N LEU A 307 18.44 -22.78 7.46
CA LEU A 307 19.19 -23.94 6.98
C LEU A 307 19.90 -24.70 8.12
N GLU A 308 20.23 -24.05 9.23
CA GLU A 308 20.84 -24.68 10.42
C GLU A 308 19.91 -25.72 11.07
N TYR A 309 18.59 -25.67 10.82
CA TYR A 309 17.61 -26.62 11.34
C TYR A 309 17.50 -27.93 10.54
N GLY A 310 18.25 -28.06 9.43
CA GLY A 310 18.34 -29.29 8.63
C GLY A 310 16.97 -29.80 8.18
N SER A 311 16.67 -31.07 8.48
CA SER A 311 15.42 -31.74 8.08
C SER A 311 14.14 -31.15 8.68
N LYS A 312 14.26 -30.25 9.67
CA LYS A 312 13.12 -29.53 10.26
C LYS A 312 12.76 -28.27 9.48
N TYR A 313 13.52 -27.89 8.46
CA TYR A 313 13.24 -26.72 7.62
C TYR A 313 12.91 -27.12 6.19
N ILE A 314 11.82 -26.58 5.64
CA ILE A 314 11.46 -26.73 4.24
C ILE A 314 11.20 -25.35 3.63
N LYS A 315 11.76 -25.14 2.44
CA LYS A 315 11.54 -23.95 1.61
C LYS A 315 10.81 -24.30 0.33
N PHE A 316 9.74 -23.55 0.05
CA PHE A 316 9.01 -23.60 -1.22
C PHE A 316 9.11 -22.26 -1.95
N ILE A 317 9.35 -22.31 -3.26
CA ILE A 317 9.49 -21.12 -4.12
C ILE A 317 8.48 -21.25 -5.26
N ASN A 318 7.50 -20.34 -5.32
CA ASN A 318 6.42 -20.23 -6.31
C ASN A 318 5.48 -21.46 -6.49
N LYS A 319 5.88 -22.64 -6.04
CA LYS A 319 5.07 -23.86 -6.08
C LYS A 319 5.56 -24.89 -5.08
N ILE A 320 4.65 -25.77 -4.66
CA ILE A 320 5.00 -27.01 -3.97
C ILE A 320 5.16 -28.11 -5.04
N PRO A 321 6.37 -28.69 -5.19
CA PRO A 321 6.60 -29.78 -6.14
C PRO A 321 5.62 -30.94 -5.89
N PHE A 322 5.15 -31.54 -6.99
CA PHE A 322 4.34 -32.75 -6.92
C PHE A 322 5.20 -33.92 -7.39
N ASN A 323 5.37 -34.93 -6.54
CA ASN A 323 6.15 -36.11 -6.86
C ASN A 323 5.22 -37.34 -6.99
N PRO A 324 5.08 -37.89 -8.21
CA PRO A 324 4.23 -39.05 -8.47
C PRO A 324 4.62 -40.31 -7.68
N GLN A 325 5.87 -40.43 -7.24
CA GLN A 325 6.34 -41.60 -6.47
C GLN A 325 5.62 -41.76 -5.13
N PHE A 326 5.13 -40.66 -4.54
CA PHE A 326 4.39 -40.66 -3.28
C PHE A 326 2.87 -40.74 -3.48
N MET A 327 2.40 -40.96 -4.72
CA MET A 327 0.97 -41.13 -4.98
C MET A 327 0.47 -42.43 -4.32
N PRO A 328 -0.69 -42.37 -3.64
CA PRO A 328 -1.26 -43.57 -3.04
C PRO A 328 -1.85 -44.47 -4.15
N ASN A 329 -1.53 -45.76 -4.11
CA ASN A 329 -2.10 -46.74 -5.04
C ASN A 329 -3.52 -47.13 -4.57
N LEU A 330 -4.52 -46.34 -4.95
CA LEU A 330 -5.90 -46.46 -4.48
C LEU A 330 -6.89 -46.59 -5.63
N ASN A 331 -7.84 -47.51 -5.49
CA ASN A 331 -8.99 -47.60 -6.37
C ASN A 331 -10.09 -46.61 -5.93
N TRP A 332 -10.00 -45.37 -6.39
CA TRP A 332 -10.89 -44.28 -5.99
C TRP A 332 -12.37 -44.58 -6.26
N MET A 333 -13.20 -44.46 -5.21
CA MET A 333 -14.66 -44.60 -5.27
C MET A 333 -15.36 -43.23 -5.20
N SER A 334 -16.64 -43.14 -5.61
CA SER A 334 -17.43 -41.90 -5.58
C SER A 334 -17.91 -41.51 -4.17
N LEU A 335 -16.95 -41.22 -3.29
CA LEU A 335 -17.17 -40.74 -1.92
C LEU A 335 -17.51 -39.25 -1.92
N LYS A 336 -18.41 -38.81 -1.04
CA LYS A 336 -18.94 -37.43 -1.05
C LYS A 336 -18.63 -36.62 0.20
N THR A 337 -18.41 -37.26 1.35
CA THR A 337 -18.17 -36.53 2.61
C THR A 337 -16.71 -36.59 3.05
N SER A 338 -16.31 -35.61 3.87
CA SER A 338 -14.94 -35.55 4.38
C SER A 338 -14.58 -36.75 5.25
N GLU A 339 -15.55 -37.22 6.02
CA GLU A 339 -15.52 -38.37 6.90
C GLU A 339 -15.30 -39.67 6.11
N GLU A 340 -16.11 -39.90 5.08
CA GLU A 340 -16.02 -41.08 4.21
C GLU A 340 -14.64 -41.18 3.56
N ILE A 341 -14.14 -40.06 3.02
CA ILE A 341 -12.84 -40.02 2.35
C ILE A 341 -11.72 -40.31 3.34
N VAL A 342 -11.68 -39.64 4.50
CA VAL A 342 -10.63 -39.87 5.51
C VAL A 342 -10.67 -41.31 6.04
N GLN A 343 -11.87 -41.86 6.28
CA GLN A 343 -12.01 -43.24 6.74
C GLN A 343 -11.53 -44.25 5.70
N TYR A 344 -11.91 -44.07 4.43
CA TYR A 344 -11.45 -44.88 3.31
C TYR A 344 -9.92 -44.86 3.19
N LEU A 345 -9.31 -43.66 3.24
CA LEU A 345 -7.87 -43.50 3.15
C LEU A 345 -7.12 -44.17 4.31
N ASN A 346 -7.67 -44.08 5.53
CA ASN A 346 -7.08 -44.72 6.70
C ASN A 346 -7.18 -46.26 6.63
N GLN A 347 -8.29 -46.81 6.12
CA GLN A 347 -8.47 -48.25 5.93
C GLN A 347 -7.55 -48.84 4.86
N ASN A 348 -7.22 -48.05 3.82
CA ASN A 348 -6.35 -48.47 2.73
C ASN A 348 -4.87 -48.05 2.93
N SER A 349 -4.48 -47.67 4.14
CA SER A 349 -3.09 -47.29 4.48
C SER A 349 -2.47 -46.25 3.53
N ALA A 350 -3.25 -45.25 3.12
CA ALA A 350 -2.82 -44.22 2.17
C ALA A 350 -1.77 -43.24 2.72
N PHE A 351 -1.65 -43.16 4.05
CA PHE A 351 -0.69 -42.31 4.76
C PHE A 351 0.49 -43.15 5.25
N PHE A 352 1.66 -42.53 5.38
CA PHE A 352 2.82 -43.14 6.04
C PHE A 352 2.51 -43.64 7.46
N GLN A 353 3.26 -44.64 7.91
CA GLN A 353 3.03 -45.29 9.19
C GLN A 353 3.48 -44.39 10.36
N LEU A 354 2.56 -44.09 11.27
CA LEU A 354 2.79 -43.37 12.52
C LEU A 354 2.58 -44.33 13.70
N GLU A 355 3.60 -44.49 14.55
CA GLU A 355 3.54 -45.36 15.73
C GLU A 355 2.70 -44.75 16.87
N ASP A 356 2.76 -43.42 17.05
CA ASP A 356 2.00 -42.74 18.10
C ASP A 356 0.55 -42.50 17.65
N LYS A 357 -0.40 -43.12 18.38
CA LYS A 357 -1.83 -43.02 18.13
C LYS A 357 -2.33 -41.57 18.19
N LYS A 358 -1.78 -40.72 19.07
CA LYS A 358 -2.17 -39.30 19.18
C LYS A 358 -1.79 -38.53 17.91
N TYR A 359 -0.61 -38.79 17.36
CA TYR A 359 -0.15 -38.14 16.12
C TYR A 359 -0.94 -38.61 14.91
N LYS A 360 -1.26 -39.90 14.84
CA LYS A 360 -2.13 -40.44 13.79
C LYS A 360 -3.53 -39.83 13.83
N LEU A 361 -4.14 -39.71 15.01
CA LEU A 361 -5.44 -39.05 15.17
C LEU A 361 -5.37 -37.58 14.75
N LYS A 362 -4.30 -36.87 15.13
CA LYS A 362 -4.10 -35.47 14.73
C LYS A 362 -3.97 -35.28 13.22
N LEU A 363 -3.26 -36.19 12.55
CA LEU A 363 -3.13 -36.19 11.09
C LEU A 363 -4.51 -36.34 10.44
N LEU A 364 -5.30 -37.33 10.88
CA LEU A 364 -6.61 -37.61 10.31
C LEU A 364 -7.60 -36.47 10.56
N SER A 365 -7.65 -35.91 11.78
CA SER A 365 -8.54 -34.79 12.10
C SER A 365 -8.16 -33.52 11.35
N SER A 366 -6.87 -33.21 11.23
CA SER A 366 -6.38 -32.05 10.49
C SER A 366 -6.65 -32.19 8.99
N PHE A 367 -6.41 -33.36 8.41
CA PHE A 367 -6.70 -33.61 6.99
C PHE A 367 -8.21 -33.55 6.70
N LYS A 368 -9.04 -34.12 7.58
CA LYS A 368 -10.50 -34.04 7.48
C LYS A 368 -11.00 -32.59 7.40
N GLU A 369 -10.48 -31.70 8.25
CA GLU A 369 -10.88 -30.29 8.24
C GLU A 369 -10.50 -29.58 6.94
N ILE A 370 -9.30 -29.83 6.41
CA ILE A 370 -8.89 -29.26 5.12
C ILE A 370 -9.76 -29.77 3.97
N LEU A 371 -10.06 -31.06 4.00
CA LEU A 371 -10.88 -31.69 2.99
C LEU A 371 -12.32 -31.14 3.04
N TYR A 372 -12.86 -30.90 4.24
CA TYR A 372 -14.12 -30.19 4.41
C TYR A 372 -14.09 -28.78 3.80
N LEU A 373 -13.03 -27.99 4.02
CA LEU A 373 -12.89 -26.66 3.41
C LEU A 373 -12.89 -26.71 1.87
N PHE A 374 -12.26 -27.73 1.29
CA PHE A 374 -12.25 -27.92 -0.16
C PHE A 374 -13.62 -28.35 -0.69
N LEU A 375 -14.30 -29.27 0.00
CA LEU A 375 -15.62 -29.80 -0.41
C LEU A 375 -16.76 -28.77 -0.32
N ILE A 376 -16.65 -27.75 0.54
CA ILE A 376 -17.65 -26.66 0.58
C ILE A 376 -17.71 -25.91 -0.76
N GLU A 377 -16.58 -25.81 -1.46
CA GLU A 377 -16.45 -24.98 -2.66
C GLU A 377 -16.42 -25.78 -3.95
N GLU A 378 -16.15 -27.09 -3.89
CA GLU A 378 -15.95 -27.95 -5.06
C GLU A 378 -16.73 -29.26 -4.95
N ASN A 379 -17.64 -29.46 -5.90
CA ASN A 379 -18.52 -30.64 -5.95
C ASN A 379 -18.10 -31.64 -7.05
N ASN A 380 -17.12 -31.31 -7.90
CA ASN A 380 -16.71 -32.18 -8.99
C ASN A 380 -15.86 -33.37 -8.49
N PRO A 381 -16.30 -34.63 -8.68
CA PRO A 381 -15.60 -35.82 -8.17
C PRO A 381 -14.16 -35.98 -8.67
N SER A 382 -13.89 -35.61 -9.93
CA SER A 382 -12.55 -35.72 -10.52
C SER A 382 -11.59 -34.70 -9.93
N LYS A 383 -12.06 -33.47 -9.66
CA LYS A 383 -11.25 -32.45 -8.98
C LYS A 383 -11.00 -32.80 -7.52
N ILE A 384 -11.99 -33.37 -6.83
CA ILE A 384 -11.84 -33.90 -5.47
C ILE A 384 -10.79 -35.01 -5.44
N LYS A 385 -10.88 -35.99 -6.34
CA LYS A 385 -9.87 -37.05 -6.47
C LYS A 385 -8.47 -36.47 -6.67
N ASN A 386 -8.31 -35.55 -7.62
CA ASN A 386 -7.02 -34.92 -7.91
C ASN A 386 -6.48 -34.12 -6.72
N PHE A 387 -7.34 -33.39 -6.01
CA PHE A 387 -6.98 -32.70 -4.78
C PHE A 387 -6.46 -33.68 -3.73
N VAL A 388 -7.23 -34.74 -3.44
CA VAL A 388 -6.88 -35.76 -2.43
C VAL A 388 -5.57 -36.45 -2.76
N PHE A 389 -5.39 -36.90 -4.00
CA PHE A 389 -4.17 -37.60 -4.42
C PHE A 389 -2.95 -36.69 -4.35
N LYS A 390 -3.11 -35.42 -4.77
CA LYS A 390 -2.06 -34.40 -4.64
C LYS A 390 -1.69 -34.17 -3.18
N PHE A 391 -2.69 -34.05 -2.31
CA PHE A 391 -2.49 -33.76 -0.90
C PHE A 391 -1.83 -34.92 -0.16
N ILE A 392 -2.25 -36.16 -0.44
CA ILE A 392 -1.64 -37.37 0.15
C ILE A 392 -0.18 -37.52 -0.30
N SER A 393 0.10 -37.28 -1.58
CA SER A 393 1.48 -37.27 -2.09
C SER A 393 2.34 -36.28 -1.31
N TRP A 394 1.87 -35.06 -1.10
CA TRP A 394 2.58 -34.08 -0.26
C TRP A 394 2.71 -34.50 1.21
N ILE A 395 1.68 -35.10 1.80
CA ILE A 395 1.74 -35.63 3.16
C ILE A 395 2.85 -36.69 3.27
N ASN A 396 2.88 -37.66 2.35
CA ASN A 396 3.85 -38.76 2.39
C ASN A 396 5.27 -38.31 2.02
N GLU A 397 5.42 -37.27 1.21
CA GLU A 397 6.72 -36.71 0.83
C GLU A 397 7.34 -35.86 1.94
N TYR A 398 6.59 -34.90 2.49
CA TYR A 398 7.17 -33.88 3.37
C TYR A 398 6.99 -34.18 4.86
N LEU A 399 5.87 -34.80 5.26
CA LEU A 399 5.53 -34.93 6.68
C LEU A 399 6.43 -35.90 7.47
N PRO A 400 6.90 -37.05 6.93
CA PRO A 400 7.79 -37.96 7.67
C PRO A 400 9.07 -37.28 8.16
N ASN A 401 9.69 -36.46 7.31
CA ASN A 401 10.92 -35.73 7.65
C ASN A 401 10.66 -34.64 8.70
N LEU A 402 9.52 -33.95 8.63
CA LEU A 402 9.13 -32.93 9.61
C LEU A 402 8.81 -33.53 10.99
N ILE A 403 8.16 -34.70 11.03
CA ILE A 403 7.66 -35.31 12.28
C ILE A 403 8.67 -36.23 12.95
N SER A 404 9.50 -36.96 12.21
CA SER A 404 10.45 -37.96 12.76
C SER A 404 11.35 -37.43 13.88
N ASN A 405 11.64 -36.13 13.89
CA ASN A 405 12.47 -35.46 14.89
C ASN A 405 11.71 -34.41 15.72
N PHE A 406 10.38 -34.37 15.66
CA PHE A 406 9.52 -33.43 16.37
C PHE A 406 8.78 -34.13 17.52
N ASP A 407 9.31 -33.96 18.72
CA ASP A 407 8.74 -34.52 19.95
C ASP A 407 7.69 -33.56 20.54
N TYR A 408 6.44 -33.72 20.12
CA TYR A 408 5.31 -32.89 20.57
C TYR A 408 5.11 -32.91 22.10
N ALA A 409 5.48 -34.01 22.75
CA ALA A 409 5.24 -34.27 24.17
C ALA A 409 6.50 -34.09 25.05
N ASN A 410 7.61 -33.61 24.48
CA ASN A 410 8.91 -33.49 25.15
C ASN A 410 9.34 -34.73 25.94
N LYS A 411 9.02 -35.93 25.44
CA LYS A 411 9.37 -37.21 26.07
C LYS A 411 10.89 -37.32 26.31
N LEU A 412 11.70 -36.61 25.53
CA LEU A 412 13.18 -36.65 25.57
C LEU A 412 13.85 -35.52 26.38
N ASN A 413 13.11 -34.63 27.05
CA ASN A 413 13.65 -33.50 27.84
C ASN A 413 14.66 -32.62 27.06
N LYS A 414 14.35 -32.28 25.80
CA LYS A 414 15.19 -31.42 24.95
C LYS A 414 14.47 -30.13 24.58
N VAL A 415 15.21 -29.15 24.09
CA VAL A 415 14.63 -27.93 23.52
C VAL A 415 13.80 -28.31 22.30
N ILE A 416 12.48 -28.16 22.38
CA ILE A 416 11.58 -28.52 21.30
C ILE A 416 11.52 -27.37 20.29
N ILE A 417 11.87 -27.69 19.05
CA ILE A 417 11.84 -26.77 17.92
C ILE A 417 10.76 -27.27 16.95
N ASN A 418 9.79 -26.40 16.65
CA ASN A 418 8.79 -26.64 15.62
C ASN A 418 9.43 -26.77 14.25
N PRO A 419 8.90 -27.64 13.39
CA PRO A 419 9.25 -27.62 11.98
C PRO A 419 8.96 -26.24 11.38
N LYS A 420 9.86 -25.76 10.53
CA LYS A 420 9.86 -24.43 9.93
C LYS A 420 9.55 -24.53 8.45
N ILE A 421 8.62 -23.73 7.97
CA ILE A 421 8.21 -23.73 6.57
C ILE A 421 8.25 -22.30 6.06
N LEU A 422 9.08 -22.07 5.05
CA LEU A 422 9.14 -20.80 4.32
C LEU A 422 8.53 -21.01 2.94
N TYR A 423 7.51 -20.23 2.60
CA TYR A 423 6.96 -20.17 1.25
C TYR A 423 7.19 -18.77 0.69
N TYR A 424 7.88 -18.67 -0.44
CA TYR A 424 8.13 -17.39 -1.12
C TYR A 424 7.52 -17.36 -2.52
N GLY A 425 6.83 -16.26 -2.84
CA GLY A 425 6.32 -15.97 -4.17
C GLY A 425 4.81 -16.18 -4.30
N GLU A 426 4.35 -16.47 -5.51
CA GLU A 426 2.92 -16.72 -5.76
C GLU A 426 2.50 -18.07 -5.22
N ILE A 427 1.34 -18.13 -4.55
CA ILE A 427 0.81 -19.37 -3.98
C ILE A 427 -0.57 -19.71 -4.52
N LYS A 428 -0.79 -20.98 -4.84
CA LYS A 428 -2.09 -21.50 -5.29
C LYS A 428 -2.93 -21.99 -4.11
N LYS A 429 -4.25 -22.02 -4.30
CA LYS A 429 -5.23 -22.45 -3.30
C LYS A 429 -4.90 -23.80 -2.64
N HIS A 430 -4.58 -24.83 -3.42
CA HIS A 430 -4.26 -26.17 -2.88
C HIS A 430 -2.99 -26.14 -2.01
N GLU A 431 -2.00 -25.34 -2.39
CA GLU A 431 -0.74 -25.20 -1.66
C GLU A 431 -0.97 -24.45 -0.35
N PHE A 432 -1.81 -23.41 -0.37
CA PHE A 432 -2.23 -22.71 0.85
C PHE A 432 -2.97 -23.65 1.81
N TYR A 433 -3.87 -24.51 1.32
CA TYR A 433 -4.51 -25.55 2.13
C TYR A 433 -3.51 -26.54 2.73
N PHE A 434 -2.43 -26.86 2.02
CA PHE A 434 -1.34 -27.68 2.54
C PHE A 434 -0.56 -26.96 3.64
N LEU A 435 -0.32 -25.65 3.53
CA LEU A 435 0.25 -24.86 4.61
C LEU A 435 -0.68 -24.87 5.85
N ILE A 436 -1.99 -24.68 5.70
CA ILE A 436 -2.93 -24.78 6.84
C ILE A 436 -2.82 -26.15 7.53
N PHE A 437 -2.75 -27.23 6.75
CA PHE A 437 -2.54 -28.58 7.29
C PHE A 437 -1.24 -28.68 8.11
N LEU A 438 -0.12 -28.20 7.58
CA LEU A 438 1.17 -28.26 8.25
C LEU A 438 1.19 -27.43 9.55
N SER A 439 0.50 -26.29 9.58
CA SER A 439 0.30 -25.46 10.77
C SER A 439 -0.50 -26.22 11.84
N LYS A 440 -1.56 -26.93 11.45
CA LYS A 440 -2.33 -27.82 12.34
C LYS A 440 -1.54 -29.04 12.83
N MET A 441 -0.54 -29.47 12.06
CA MET A 441 0.44 -30.46 12.50
C MET A 441 1.53 -29.85 13.39
N GLY A 442 1.48 -28.56 13.75
CA GLY A 442 2.45 -27.96 14.70
C GLY A 442 3.64 -27.26 14.05
N SER A 443 3.65 -27.07 12.72
CA SER A 443 4.72 -26.36 12.02
C SER A 443 4.53 -24.85 12.11
N ASP A 444 5.63 -24.10 12.18
CA ASP A 444 5.61 -22.66 11.97
C ASP A 444 5.77 -22.35 10.48
N ILE A 445 4.96 -21.42 9.98
CA ILE A 445 4.83 -21.10 8.57
C ILE A 445 4.98 -19.60 8.36
N LEU A 446 5.87 -19.23 7.46
CA LEU A 446 6.01 -17.87 6.95
C LEU A 446 5.78 -17.89 5.45
N TYR A 447 4.66 -17.32 5.01
CA TYR A 447 4.37 -17.06 3.61
C TYR A 447 4.76 -15.63 3.27
N ILE A 448 5.62 -15.43 2.28
CA ILE A 448 6.14 -14.11 1.90
C ILE A 448 5.77 -13.81 0.45
N ASN A 449 5.11 -12.68 0.22
CA ASN A 449 4.80 -12.15 -1.11
C ASN A 449 4.91 -10.62 -1.11
N LYS A 450 5.73 -10.06 -2.00
CA LYS A 450 6.01 -8.61 -2.03
C LYS A 450 4.88 -7.78 -2.63
N LEU A 451 3.96 -8.39 -3.37
CA LEU A 451 2.99 -7.69 -4.21
C LEU A 451 1.55 -7.83 -3.72
N LYS A 452 1.07 -9.06 -3.55
CA LYS A 452 -0.34 -9.35 -3.30
C LYS A 452 -0.52 -10.38 -2.20
N ASP A 453 -1.54 -10.14 -1.40
CA ASP A 453 -1.99 -11.10 -0.41
C ASP A 453 -2.90 -12.17 -1.04
N VAL A 454 -3.06 -13.29 -0.34
CA VAL A 454 -3.99 -14.36 -0.72
C VAL A 454 -5.42 -14.01 -0.33
N THR A 455 -6.37 -14.48 -1.14
CA THR A 455 -7.82 -14.36 -0.86
C THR A 455 -8.41 -15.62 -0.24
N TYR A 456 -7.60 -16.66 0.02
CA TYR A 456 -8.06 -17.97 0.46
C TYR A 456 -8.30 -18.07 1.98
N ASP A 457 -7.87 -17.08 2.77
CA ASP A 457 -8.13 -16.97 4.21
C ASP A 457 -8.91 -15.70 4.54
N LEU A 458 -10.16 -15.64 4.07
CA LEU A 458 -11.01 -14.43 4.08
C LEU A 458 -11.23 -13.80 5.47
N ASN A 459 -11.00 -14.55 6.55
CA ASN A 459 -11.22 -14.11 7.93
C ASN A 459 -9.97 -14.22 8.82
N ASN A 460 -8.78 -14.45 8.25
CA ASN A 460 -7.54 -14.69 9.02
C ASN A 460 -7.69 -15.80 10.07
N LYS A 461 -8.50 -16.82 9.73
CA LYS A 461 -8.84 -17.91 10.67
C LYS A 461 -7.65 -18.83 10.87
N TYR A 462 -6.87 -19.03 9.82
CA TYR A 462 -5.78 -20.00 9.80
C TYR A 462 -4.40 -19.34 9.75
N SER A 463 -4.32 -18.06 9.36
CA SER A 463 -3.09 -17.31 9.24
C SER A 463 -3.27 -15.84 9.64
N ILE A 464 -2.20 -15.19 10.08
CA ILE A 464 -2.18 -13.79 10.50
C ILE A 464 -1.51 -12.96 9.40
N PRO A 465 -2.18 -11.94 8.83
CA PRO A 465 -1.55 -11.05 7.86
C PRO A 465 -0.64 -10.04 8.56
N PHE A 466 0.55 -9.85 7.98
CA PHE A 466 1.47 -8.77 8.30
C PHE A 466 1.63 -7.91 7.04
N LEU A 467 0.87 -6.82 6.98
CA LEU A 467 0.76 -5.97 5.79
C LEU A 467 1.68 -4.76 5.94
N LEU A 468 2.65 -4.62 5.04
CA LEU A 468 3.47 -3.41 4.92
C LEU A 468 2.77 -2.39 4.02
N GLU A 469 3.30 -1.18 3.88
CA GLU A 469 2.75 -0.18 2.96
C GLU A 469 3.31 -0.33 1.54
N LYS A 470 4.62 -0.56 1.43
CA LYS A 470 5.30 -0.66 0.13
C LYS A 470 5.08 -2.04 -0.51
N ARG A 471 4.91 -2.03 -1.84
CA ARG A 471 4.70 -3.22 -2.68
C ARG A 471 5.63 -3.16 -3.87
N CYS A 472 6.19 -4.30 -4.25
CA CYS A 472 6.94 -4.45 -5.49
C CYS A 472 6.73 -5.85 -6.08
N GLU A 473 7.17 -6.07 -7.31
CA GLU A 473 7.10 -7.38 -7.94
C GLU A 473 7.99 -8.40 -7.23
N ASN A 474 7.61 -9.67 -7.29
CA ASN A 474 8.41 -10.74 -6.71
C ASN A 474 9.64 -11.01 -7.59
N THR A 475 10.82 -10.61 -7.12
CA THR A 475 12.10 -11.04 -7.70
C THR A 475 12.42 -12.49 -7.33
N PRO A 476 13.38 -13.15 -8.00
CA PRO A 476 13.90 -14.44 -7.54
C PRO A 476 14.33 -14.39 -6.07
N PHE A 477 14.18 -15.51 -5.35
CA PHE A 477 14.61 -15.61 -3.95
C PHE A 477 16.11 -15.29 -3.83
N PRO A 478 16.53 -14.44 -2.89
CA PRO A 478 17.90 -13.97 -2.81
C PRO A 478 18.88 -15.11 -2.49
N GLN A 479 19.95 -15.21 -3.27
CA GLN A 479 20.99 -16.25 -3.12
C GLN A 479 22.29 -15.72 -2.50
N LYS A 480 22.46 -14.39 -2.47
CA LYS A 480 23.63 -13.72 -1.89
C LYS A 480 23.25 -12.33 -1.41
N GLU A 481 24.05 -11.80 -0.49
CA GLU A 481 23.95 -10.42 -0.03
C GLU A 481 24.42 -9.44 -1.11
N VAL A 482 23.69 -8.33 -1.25
CA VAL A 482 23.98 -7.25 -2.20
C VAL A 482 24.31 -5.98 -1.41
N ILE A 483 25.34 -5.23 -1.82
CA ILE A 483 25.77 -4.02 -1.12
C ILE A 483 24.65 -2.97 -1.17
N THR A 484 24.21 -2.49 0.00
CA THR A 484 23.25 -1.39 0.12
C THR A 484 23.92 -0.15 0.68
N ARG A 485 23.69 1.00 0.01
CA ARG A 485 24.07 2.31 0.54
C ARG A 485 22.94 2.80 1.43
N LYS A 486 23.19 2.89 2.73
CA LYS A 486 22.22 3.43 3.68
C LYS A 486 22.35 4.94 3.79
N GLU A 487 21.22 5.62 3.70
CA GLU A 487 21.13 7.04 4.01
C GLU A 487 21.28 7.25 5.52
N THR A 488 22.03 8.28 5.91
CA THR A 488 22.15 8.65 7.31
C THR A 488 20.92 9.41 7.77
N THR A 489 20.63 9.38 9.07
CA THR A 489 19.55 10.18 9.67
C THR A 489 19.70 11.67 9.36
N ALA A 490 20.94 12.18 9.38
CA ALA A 490 21.25 13.55 9.01
C ALA A 490 20.95 13.85 7.53
N TYR A 491 21.25 12.93 6.62
CA TYR A 491 20.92 13.07 5.20
C TYR A 491 19.41 13.12 4.97
N LYS A 492 18.65 12.18 5.57
CA LYS A 492 17.19 12.17 5.49
C LYS A 492 16.56 13.45 6.03
N ALA A 493 17.02 13.91 7.19
CA ALA A 493 16.55 15.18 7.76
C ALA A 493 16.88 16.37 6.84
N SER A 494 18.07 16.42 6.23
CA SER A 494 18.44 17.49 5.29
C SER A 494 17.60 17.49 4.01
N GLU A 495 17.25 16.30 3.49
CA GLU A 495 16.35 16.15 2.34
C GLU A 495 14.92 16.57 2.71
N GLU A 496 14.37 16.08 3.82
CA GLU A 496 13.03 16.42 4.31
C GLU A 496 12.88 17.93 4.57
N ILE A 497 13.85 18.54 5.27
CA ILE A 497 13.90 20.00 5.47
C ILE A 497 14.00 20.71 4.12
N GLY A 498 14.78 20.17 3.18
CA GLY A 498 14.90 20.69 1.83
C GLY A 498 13.58 20.73 1.07
N MET A 499 12.78 19.67 1.17
CA MET A 499 11.47 19.57 0.51
C MET A 499 10.42 20.51 1.11
N ILE A 500 10.51 20.82 2.41
CA ILE A 500 9.55 21.71 3.08
C ILE A 500 9.85 23.19 2.80
N ILE A 501 11.14 23.58 2.74
CA ILE A 501 11.55 24.98 2.65
C ILE A 501 11.62 25.49 1.20
N HIS A 502 11.87 24.61 0.22
CA HIS A 502 12.17 25.01 -1.15
C HIS A 502 11.12 24.50 -2.14
N ASN A 503 9.85 24.88 -1.93
CA ASN A 503 8.84 24.69 -2.97
C ASN A 503 9.14 25.61 -4.16
N GLU A 504 8.77 25.16 -5.37
CA GLU A 504 9.04 25.89 -6.63
C GLU A 504 8.47 27.32 -6.63
N GLU A 505 7.50 27.61 -5.76
CA GLU A 505 6.72 28.84 -5.66
C GLU A 505 7.28 29.88 -4.66
N ASP A 506 8.14 29.49 -3.71
CA ASP A 506 8.53 30.36 -2.57
C ASP A 506 9.67 31.35 -2.89
N GLY A 507 10.20 31.35 -4.12
CA GLY A 507 11.24 32.29 -4.58
C GLY A 507 12.65 32.11 -3.96
N VAL A 508 12.81 31.18 -3.02
CA VAL A 508 14.09 30.85 -2.37
C VAL A 508 14.62 29.52 -2.90
N TYR A 509 15.64 29.59 -3.76
CA TYR A 509 16.22 28.43 -4.43
C TYR A 509 17.57 28.01 -3.84
N LYS A 510 17.79 26.71 -3.68
CA LYS A 510 19.11 26.17 -3.34
C LYS A 510 20.04 26.23 -4.56
N PRO A 511 21.36 26.35 -4.35
CA PRO A 511 22.33 26.17 -5.42
C PRO A 511 22.11 24.84 -6.15
N TRP A 512 22.17 24.87 -7.47
CA TRP A 512 22.03 23.71 -8.37
C TRP A 512 20.69 22.97 -8.31
N GLN A 513 19.66 23.54 -7.67
CA GLN A 513 18.35 22.92 -7.52
C GLN A 513 17.73 22.50 -8.86
N PHE A 514 17.99 23.25 -9.93
CA PHE A 514 17.37 23.07 -11.24
C PHE A 514 18.30 22.50 -12.31
N GLN A 515 19.40 21.86 -11.93
CA GLN A 515 20.41 21.36 -12.88
C GLN A 515 19.87 20.36 -13.93
N ASN A 516 18.78 19.66 -13.60
CA ASN A 516 18.11 18.69 -14.49
C ASN A 516 16.85 19.24 -15.17
N TYR A 517 16.56 20.53 -15.03
CA TYR A 517 15.38 21.17 -15.61
C TYR A 517 15.72 21.69 -17.02
N TYR A 518 14.70 21.86 -17.86
CA TYR A 518 14.86 22.37 -19.20
C TYR A 518 14.85 23.91 -19.21
N PRO A 519 15.97 24.59 -19.51
CA PRO A 519 15.99 26.05 -19.58
C PRO A 519 15.18 26.56 -20.77
N LYS A 520 14.44 27.64 -20.57
CA LYS A 520 13.68 28.37 -21.60
C LYS A 520 13.98 29.85 -21.49
N ALA A 521 14.58 30.42 -22.52
CA ALA A 521 14.88 31.86 -22.51
C ALA A 521 13.60 32.69 -22.60
N VAL A 522 13.58 33.80 -21.86
CA VAL A 522 12.57 34.86 -21.96
C VAL A 522 13.32 36.15 -22.25
N THR A 523 13.63 36.37 -23.53
CA THR A 523 14.38 37.56 -23.95
C THR A 523 13.57 38.82 -23.67
N LEU A 524 14.10 39.66 -22.80
CA LEU A 524 13.45 40.87 -22.33
C LEU A 524 13.54 41.98 -23.37
N LYS A 525 12.44 42.73 -23.51
CA LYS A 525 12.42 43.98 -24.26
C LYS A 525 12.61 45.13 -23.28
N THR A 526 13.72 45.84 -23.40
CA THR A 526 14.18 46.81 -22.38
C THR A 526 14.39 48.20 -22.96
N THR A 527 14.43 49.20 -22.08
CA THR A 527 15.03 50.50 -22.42
C THR A 527 16.53 50.47 -22.16
N TYR A 528 17.28 51.43 -22.72
CA TYR A 528 18.73 51.52 -22.48
C TYR A 528 19.10 51.66 -21.00
N ASP A 529 18.33 52.44 -20.23
CA ASP A 529 18.58 52.62 -18.79
C ASP A 529 18.20 51.38 -17.98
N GLU A 530 17.09 50.72 -18.34
CA GLU A 530 16.66 49.48 -17.71
C GLU A 530 17.67 48.34 -17.95
N LEU A 531 18.23 48.24 -19.16
CA LEU A 531 19.28 47.28 -19.49
C LEU A 531 20.45 47.38 -18.51
N LYS A 532 20.89 48.60 -18.17
CA LYS A 532 22.00 48.82 -17.23
C LYS A 532 21.67 48.32 -15.82
N ILE A 533 20.44 48.53 -15.38
CA ILE A 533 19.95 48.08 -14.06
C ILE A 533 19.89 46.56 -14.03
N LEU A 534 19.27 45.94 -15.04
CA LEU A 534 19.03 44.50 -15.08
C LEU A 534 20.32 43.68 -15.29
N TRP A 535 21.34 44.25 -15.92
CA TRP A 535 22.60 43.56 -16.23
C TRP A 535 23.23 42.84 -15.02
N ASN A 536 23.18 43.46 -13.84
CA ASN A 536 23.77 42.90 -12.61
C ASN A 536 22.76 42.14 -11.73
N ASN A 537 21.49 42.08 -12.12
CA ASN A 537 20.46 41.38 -11.37
C ASN A 537 20.45 39.88 -11.69
N GLU A 538 20.19 39.06 -10.67
CA GLU A 538 19.94 37.62 -10.80
C GLU A 538 18.66 37.35 -11.61
N SER A 539 18.61 36.25 -12.35
CA SER A 539 17.46 35.86 -13.17
C SER A 539 16.16 35.80 -12.36
N ARG A 540 16.19 35.28 -11.12
CA ARG A 540 15.00 35.18 -10.24
C ARG A 540 14.41 36.54 -9.85
N MET A 541 15.18 37.61 -9.94
CA MET A 541 14.74 38.98 -9.64
C MET A 541 14.18 39.70 -10.87
N ARG A 542 14.25 39.10 -12.05
CA ARG A 542 13.80 39.68 -13.32
C ARG A 542 12.38 39.24 -13.65
N THR A 543 11.62 40.14 -14.27
CA THR A 543 10.27 39.85 -14.75
C THR A 543 10.28 38.67 -15.72
N GLY A 544 9.37 37.72 -15.51
CA GLY A 544 9.22 36.54 -16.38
C GLY A 544 9.97 35.29 -15.91
N PHE A 545 10.74 35.37 -14.82
CA PHE A 545 11.32 34.18 -14.21
C PHE A 545 10.22 33.30 -13.61
N LYS A 546 10.21 32.03 -13.97
CA LYS A 546 9.27 31.06 -13.42
C LYS A 546 9.78 29.64 -13.57
N VAL A 547 9.42 28.78 -12.63
CA VAL A 547 9.66 27.33 -12.70
C VAL A 547 8.32 26.64 -12.86
N PHE A 548 8.17 25.79 -13.88
CA PHE A 548 6.91 25.09 -14.14
C PHE A 548 7.13 23.81 -14.94
N ASN A 549 6.60 22.68 -14.46
CA ASN A 549 6.64 21.38 -15.15
C ASN A 549 8.05 21.00 -15.64
N LYS A 550 9.06 21.05 -14.75
CA LYS A 550 10.48 20.81 -15.09
C LYS A 550 11.07 21.73 -16.16
N ASN A 551 10.39 22.83 -16.50
CA ASN A 551 10.94 23.92 -17.31
C ASN A 551 11.28 25.08 -16.39
N ILE A 552 12.40 25.74 -16.66
CA ILE A 552 12.81 26.97 -15.98
C ILE A 552 12.89 28.09 -17.00
N TYR A 553 12.09 29.12 -16.81
CA TYR A 553 12.02 30.26 -17.69
C TYR A 553 12.99 31.32 -17.18
N ILE A 554 14.00 31.65 -17.99
CA ILE A 554 15.16 32.46 -17.62
C ILE A 554 15.07 33.78 -18.37
N PRO A 555 14.77 34.90 -17.68
CA PRO A 555 14.80 36.21 -18.30
C PRO A 555 16.22 36.63 -18.62
N ASN A 556 16.46 36.97 -19.89
CA ASN A 556 17.77 37.31 -20.38
C ASN A 556 17.72 38.52 -21.32
N ILE A 557 18.85 39.20 -21.47
CA ILE A 557 18.98 40.41 -22.28
C ILE A 557 19.66 40.04 -23.59
N PHE A 558 19.10 40.47 -24.72
CA PHE A 558 19.82 40.47 -25.98
C PHE A 558 19.61 41.83 -26.65
N ALA A 559 20.66 42.64 -26.67
CA ALA A 559 20.58 44.01 -27.17
C ALA A 559 21.83 44.44 -27.93
N LYS A 560 21.64 45.41 -28.82
CA LYS A 560 22.67 46.14 -29.52
C LYS A 560 22.62 47.61 -29.13
N ILE A 561 23.76 48.17 -28.74
CA ILE A 561 23.96 49.62 -28.56
C ILE A 561 24.60 50.15 -29.85
N SER A 562 23.86 51.00 -30.55
CA SER A 562 24.25 51.61 -31.82
C SER A 562 24.56 53.08 -31.60
N GLY A 563 25.83 53.47 -31.80
CA GLY A 563 26.35 54.80 -31.49
C GLY A 563 27.08 54.90 -30.15
N THR A 564 27.41 56.13 -29.76
CA THR A 564 28.19 56.49 -28.56
C THR A 564 27.54 57.67 -27.84
N HIS A 565 27.90 57.87 -26.57
CA HIS A 565 27.52 59.10 -25.85
C HIS A 565 28.22 60.32 -26.45
N GLU A 566 27.66 61.51 -26.17
CA GLU A 566 28.31 62.77 -26.57
C GLU A 566 29.71 62.90 -25.98
N GLN A 567 29.84 62.51 -24.71
CA GLN A 567 31.12 62.38 -24.02
C GLN A 567 31.61 60.94 -24.10
N ILE A 568 32.75 60.75 -24.76
CA ILE A 568 33.31 59.41 -25.00
C ILE A 568 33.68 58.66 -23.71
N ASN A 569 34.00 59.40 -22.64
CA ASN A 569 34.31 58.81 -21.35
C ASN A 569 33.10 58.11 -20.72
N ASP A 570 31.88 58.60 -20.97
CA ASP A 570 30.66 57.98 -20.46
C ASP A 570 30.40 56.64 -21.16
N TYR A 571 30.72 56.57 -22.46
CA TYR A 571 30.66 55.33 -23.23
C TYR A 571 31.63 54.27 -22.71
N TRP A 572 32.87 54.66 -22.40
CA TRP A 572 33.85 53.75 -21.81
C TRP A 572 33.49 53.36 -20.37
N SER A 573 32.88 54.27 -19.61
CA SER A 573 32.36 53.98 -18.27
C SER A 573 31.27 52.91 -18.33
N ASP A 574 30.33 53.05 -19.27
CA ASP A 574 29.27 52.06 -19.51
C ASP A 574 29.85 50.72 -19.94
N LEU A 575 30.75 50.68 -20.92
CA LEU A 575 31.44 49.44 -21.33
C LEU A 575 32.10 48.76 -20.12
N SER A 576 32.81 49.52 -19.29
CA SER A 576 33.45 48.98 -18.08
C SER A 576 32.47 48.44 -17.06
N SER A 577 31.24 48.97 -17.02
CA SER A 577 30.17 48.51 -16.12
C SER A 577 29.58 47.18 -16.59
N PHE A 578 29.59 46.91 -17.89
CA PHE A 578 29.10 45.65 -18.45
C PHE A 578 30.08 44.49 -18.30
N LEU A 579 31.37 44.77 -18.12
CA LEU A 579 32.44 43.78 -17.95
C LEU A 579 32.55 43.28 -16.49
N THR A 580 31.77 42.26 -16.14
CA THR A 580 31.66 41.67 -14.78
C THR A 580 32.43 40.35 -14.60
N GLU A 581 32.35 39.72 -13.43
CA GLU A 581 33.11 38.50 -13.07
C GLU A 581 32.68 37.22 -13.84
N ASN A 582 31.58 37.25 -14.60
CA ASN A 582 31.13 36.16 -15.48
C ASN A 582 30.79 36.66 -16.90
N THR A 583 31.68 37.48 -17.46
CA THR A 583 31.52 38.10 -18.78
C THR A 583 32.64 37.68 -19.73
N LEU A 584 32.26 37.12 -20.88
CA LEU A 584 33.15 36.87 -22.00
C LEU A 584 33.13 38.09 -22.94
N PHE A 585 34.30 38.68 -23.19
CA PHE A 585 34.44 39.87 -24.02
C PHE A 585 35.11 39.53 -25.35
N PHE A 586 34.45 39.88 -26.46
CA PHE A 586 34.99 39.76 -27.80
C PHE A 586 35.31 41.16 -28.35
N GLU A 587 36.57 41.36 -28.72
CA GLU A 587 37.10 42.67 -29.11
C GLU A 587 36.85 43.01 -30.59
N GLU A 588 36.54 42.00 -31.41
CA GLU A 588 36.30 42.15 -32.84
C GLU A 588 35.33 41.09 -33.37
N VAL A 589 34.81 41.34 -34.57
CA VAL A 589 33.98 40.41 -35.35
C VAL A 589 34.63 40.11 -36.71
N PRO A 590 34.48 38.90 -37.28
CA PRO A 590 33.92 37.70 -36.66
C PRO A 590 34.82 37.17 -35.52
N PHE A 591 34.22 36.70 -34.43
CA PHE A 591 34.98 36.25 -33.24
C PHE A 591 35.23 34.73 -33.25
N THR A 592 34.48 33.98 -34.04
CA THR A 592 34.59 32.52 -34.14
C THR A 592 35.55 32.12 -35.25
N LYS A 593 36.43 31.14 -34.95
CA LYS A 593 37.40 30.56 -35.90
C LYS A 593 36.99 29.17 -36.40
N ILE A 594 35.74 28.76 -36.15
CA ILE A 594 35.22 27.46 -36.55
C ILE A 594 35.05 27.47 -38.07
N THR A 595 35.69 26.51 -38.73
CA THR A 595 35.57 26.30 -40.17
C THR A 595 35.45 24.80 -40.43
N TYR A 596 34.59 24.43 -41.37
CA TYR A 596 34.38 23.05 -41.77
C TYR A 596 34.22 22.95 -43.29
N THR A 597 34.69 21.85 -43.86
CA THR A 597 34.48 21.50 -45.27
C THR A 597 33.07 20.95 -45.49
N LYS A 598 32.56 20.99 -46.72
CA LYS A 598 31.26 20.36 -47.05
C LYS A 598 31.25 18.86 -46.68
N GLN A 599 32.36 18.16 -46.90
CA GLN A 599 32.46 16.74 -46.57
C GLN A 599 32.32 16.49 -45.06
N GLU A 600 32.93 17.32 -44.23
CA GLU A 600 32.81 17.23 -42.76
C GLU A 600 31.38 17.50 -42.28
N LEU A 601 30.69 18.48 -42.87
CA LEU A 601 29.28 18.74 -42.56
C LEU A 601 28.38 17.55 -42.87
N TYR A 602 28.47 17.00 -44.10
CA TYR A 602 27.57 15.93 -44.53
C TYR A 602 27.84 14.59 -43.84
N LYS A 603 29.01 14.40 -43.20
CA LYS A 603 29.24 13.25 -42.30
C LYS A 603 28.28 13.23 -41.11
N SER A 604 27.71 14.38 -40.73
CA SER A 604 26.73 14.49 -39.64
C SER A 604 25.28 14.37 -40.12
N ALA A 605 25.04 14.16 -41.42
CA ALA A 605 23.68 14.19 -42.00
C ALA A 605 22.79 13.06 -41.50
N PHE A 606 23.36 11.88 -41.21
CA PHE A 606 22.60 10.72 -40.73
C PHE A 606 21.95 10.96 -39.36
N LEU A 607 22.48 11.90 -38.56
CA LEU A 607 21.97 12.23 -37.22
C LEU A 607 20.59 12.90 -37.26
N PHE A 608 20.18 13.40 -38.42
CA PHE A 608 18.87 14.02 -38.62
C PHE A 608 17.89 13.01 -39.22
N LYS A 609 16.77 12.79 -38.51
CA LYS A 609 15.62 12.02 -39.00
C LYS A 609 14.34 12.82 -38.76
N ASP A 610 13.54 13.00 -39.80
CA ASP A 610 12.27 13.75 -39.74
C ASP A 610 12.41 15.16 -39.10
N ASN A 611 13.49 15.87 -39.45
CA ASN A 611 13.86 17.19 -38.89
C ASN A 611 14.22 17.21 -37.39
N LYS A 612 14.37 16.06 -36.73
CA LYS A 612 14.84 15.95 -35.34
C LYS A 612 16.18 15.24 -35.25
N ILE A 613 16.87 15.45 -34.14
CA ILE A 613 18.16 14.81 -33.88
C ILE A 613 17.90 13.46 -33.21
N ASN A 614 18.47 12.39 -33.76
CA ASN A 614 18.51 11.12 -33.06
C ASN A 614 19.49 11.21 -31.89
N LYS A 615 18.97 11.41 -30.68
CA LYS A 615 19.75 11.62 -29.46
C LYS A 615 20.68 10.45 -29.14
N GLU A 616 20.21 9.22 -29.34
CA GLU A 616 21.01 8.02 -29.08
C GLU A 616 22.19 7.91 -30.04
N GLU A 617 21.98 8.21 -31.32
CA GLU A 617 23.05 8.22 -32.32
C GLU A 617 24.04 9.38 -32.07
N LEU A 618 23.55 10.56 -31.68
CA LEU A 618 24.42 11.71 -31.37
C LEU A 618 25.30 11.44 -30.15
N LEU A 619 24.77 10.83 -29.09
CA LEU A 619 25.55 10.52 -27.89
C LEU A 619 26.64 9.47 -28.14
N ASN A 620 26.41 8.57 -29.11
CA ASN A 620 27.38 7.56 -29.53
C ASN A 620 28.29 8.04 -30.68
N TYR A 621 28.12 9.27 -31.15
CA TYR A 621 28.86 9.80 -32.28
C TYR A 621 30.32 10.10 -31.90
N GLU A 622 31.27 9.70 -32.74
CA GLU A 622 32.71 9.86 -32.49
C GLU A 622 33.12 11.32 -32.22
N PHE A 623 32.45 12.29 -32.86
CA PHE A 623 32.74 13.72 -32.70
C PHE A 623 31.92 14.39 -31.58
N TYR A 624 31.17 13.64 -30.76
CA TYR A 624 30.43 14.20 -29.63
C TYR A 624 31.38 14.54 -28.47
N LYS A 625 31.66 15.84 -28.29
CA LYS A 625 32.66 16.32 -27.32
C LYS A 625 32.13 16.52 -25.90
N PHE A 626 30.83 16.37 -25.66
CA PHE A 626 30.19 16.78 -24.40
C PHE A 626 29.90 15.64 -23.42
N GLY A 627 30.39 14.43 -23.68
CA GLY A 627 30.14 13.25 -22.82
C GLY A 627 30.61 13.39 -21.37
N TYR A 628 31.54 14.31 -21.08
CA TYR A 628 32.03 14.59 -19.73
C TYR A 628 31.13 15.56 -18.92
N LEU A 629 30.16 16.23 -19.57
CA LEU A 629 29.24 17.15 -18.90
C LEU A 629 28.18 16.37 -18.10
N ASN A 630 27.51 17.04 -17.15
CA ASN A 630 26.35 16.45 -16.50
C ASN A 630 25.27 16.10 -17.54
N THR A 631 24.59 14.96 -17.37
CA THR A 631 23.53 14.46 -18.26
C THR A 631 22.41 15.49 -18.48
N GLY A 632 22.05 16.29 -17.48
CA GLY A 632 21.09 17.39 -17.59
C GLY A 632 21.54 18.49 -18.56
N VAL A 633 22.84 18.85 -18.50
CA VAL A 633 23.44 19.85 -19.39
C VAL A 633 23.56 19.31 -20.82
N GLN A 634 24.01 18.06 -20.99
CA GLN A 634 24.06 17.40 -22.30
C GLN A 634 22.67 17.39 -22.96
N SER A 635 21.65 16.99 -22.21
CA SER A 635 20.25 16.98 -22.68
C SER A 635 19.76 18.38 -23.06
N SER A 636 20.12 19.39 -22.27
CA SER A 636 19.77 20.79 -22.54
C SER A 636 20.44 21.30 -23.81
N ILE A 637 21.72 20.99 -24.04
CA ILE A 637 22.45 21.38 -25.27
C ILE A 637 21.75 20.80 -26.49
N ILE A 638 21.44 19.50 -26.49
CA ILE A 638 20.79 18.83 -27.61
C ILE A 638 19.41 19.42 -27.89
N ASN A 639 18.60 19.62 -26.84
CA ASN A 639 17.27 20.23 -26.99
C ASN A 639 17.35 21.66 -27.54
N LYS A 640 18.38 22.43 -27.16
CA LYS A 640 18.57 23.81 -27.64
C LYS A 640 19.03 23.88 -29.08
N ILE A 641 19.74 22.86 -29.57
CA ILE A 641 20.01 22.70 -31.01
C ILE A 641 18.68 22.53 -31.77
N GLU A 642 17.80 21.64 -31.30
CA GLU A 642 16.49 21.41 -31.91
C GLU A 642 15.61 22.67 -31.86
N GLU A 643 15.54 23.33 -30.70
CA GLU A 643 14.79 24.58 -30.51
C GLU A 643 15.29 25.70 -31.43
N LEU A 644 16.61 25.83 -31.62
CA LEU A 644 17.19 26.81 -32.54
C LEU A 644 16.80 26.55 -34.00
N ILE A 645 16.76 25.28 -34.41
CA ILE A 645 16.34 24.87 -35.75
C ILE A 645 14.85 25.15 -35.96
N GLU A 646 14.01 24.86 -34.98
CA GLU A 646 12.56 25.10 -35.04
C GLU A 646 12.23 26.60 -35.05
N LEU A 647 12.90 27.40 -34.23
CA LEU A 647 12.66 28.84 -34.12
C LEU A 647 13.12 29.62 -35.36
N ASN A 648 14.24 29.18 -35.96
CA ASN A 648 14.93 29.85 -37.06
C ASN A 648 15.06 31.38 -36.87
N PRO A 649 15.91 31.86 -35.95
CA PRO A 649 16.11 33.28 -35.73
C PRO A 649 16.87 34.00 -36.85
N PHE A 650 17.45 33.24 -37.78
CA PHE A 650 18.27 33.74 -38.87
C PHE A 650 17.43 34.39 -39.98
N LYS A 651 18.05 35.31 -40.74
CA LYS A 651 17.44 35.86 -41.97
C LYS A 651 17.40 34.84 -43.12
N GLU A 652 18.32 33.88 -43.12
CA GLU A 652 18.35 32.78 -44.08
C GLU A 652 17.24 31.75 -43.82
N THR A 653 16.82 31.02 -44.86
CA THR A 653 15.83 29.94 -44.72
C THR A 653 16.48 28.70 -44.10
N MET A 654 15.70 27.94 -43.32
CA MET A 654 16.21 26.76 -42.60
C MET A 654 16.39 25.57 -43.55
N THR A 655 17.54 25.52 -44.23
CA THR A 655 17.95 24.42 -45.12
C THR A 655 18.65 23.30 -44.36
N MET A 656 18.79 22.12 -44.97
CA MET A 656 19.58 21.02 -44.37
C MET A 656 21.05 21.40 -44.16
N GLU A 657 21.63 22.21 -45.06
CA GLU A 657 22.98 22.72 -44.89
C GLU A 657 23.08 23.57 -43.61
N LEU A 658 22.14 24.50 -43.39
CA LEU A 658 22.14 25.33 -42.19
C LEU A 658 21.93 24.52 -40.91
N LYS A 659 21.08 23.47 -40.93
CA LYS A 659 20.93 22.56 -39.78
C LYS A 659 22.23 21.86 -39.41
N LEU A 660 22.99 21.39 -40.40
CA LEU A 660 24.29 20.78 -40.18
C LEU A 660 25.31 21.78 -39.65
N LYS A 661 25.31 23.01 -40.19
CA LYS A 661 26.14 24.11 -39.67
C LYS A 661 25.83 24.39 -38.20
N ILE A 662 24.55 24.46 -37.83
CA ILE A 662 24.12 24.64 -36.43
C ILE A 662 24.69 23.53 -35.54
N LEU A 663 24.48 22.27 -35.92
CA LEU A 663 24.93 21.11 -35.15
C LEU A 663 26.45 21.12 -34.95
N VAL A 664 27.22 21.22 -36.04
CA VAL A 664 28.69 21.16 -35.99
C VAL A 664 29.27 22.36 -35.24
N THR A 665 28.74 23.57 -35.46
CA THR A 665 29.18 24.77 -34.74
C THR A 665 28.98 24.63 -33.23
N ILE A 666 27.84 24.06 -32.81
CA ILE A 666 27.55 23.87 -31.38
C ILE A 666 28.42 22.77 -30.78
N LEU A 667 28.70 21.68 -31.50
CA LEU A 667 29.63 20.64 -31.04
C LEU A 667 31.09 21.13 -30.94
N GLU A 668 31.45 22.17 -31.68
CA GLU A 668 32.77 22.82 -31.68
C GLU A 668 32.84 24.07 -30.77
N LEU A 669 31.89 24.25 -29.85
CA LEU A 669 31.89 25.40 -28.94
C LEU A 669 33.23 25.54 -28.19
N PRO A 670 33.79 26.77 -28.10
CA PRO A 670 34.96 27.05 -27.28
C PRO A 670 34.79 26.59 -25.84
N LYS A 671 35.85 26.02 -25.25
CA LYS A 671 35.85 25.49 -23.86
C LYS A 671 35.37 26.52 -22.83
N GLU A 672 35.67 27.80 -23.05
CA GLU A 672 35.25 28.89 -22.16
C GLU A 672 33.72 29.03 -22.13
N ILE A 673 33.06 28.98 -23.29
CA ILE A 673 31.60 29.02 -23.40
C ILE A 673 30.98 27.77 -22.77
N VAL A 674 31.53 26.58 -23.04
CA VAL A 674 31.04 25.33 -22.45
C VAL A 674 31.13 25.36 -20.93
N ARG A 675 32.21 25.92 -20.37
CA ARG A 675 32.35 26.13 -18.91
C ARG A 675 31.32 27.11 -18.37
N MET A 676 31.01 28.19 -19.09
CA MET A 676 29.96 29.13 -18.69
C MET A 676 28.58 28.45 -18.67
N ILE A 677 28.27 27.61 -19.66
CA ILE A 677 27.03 26.82 -19.69
C ILE A 677 26.98 25.85 -18.50
N GLN A 678 28.07 25.12 -18.24
CA GLN A 678 28.13 24.15 -17.14
C GLN A 678 28.02 24.82 -15.76
N ASN A 679 28.58 26.03 -15.62
CA ASN A 679 28.57 26.78 -14.37
C ASN A 679 27.31 27.64 -14.17
N PHE A 680 26.37 27.64 -15.12
CA PHE A 680 25.18 28.46 -15.04
C PHE A 680 24.13 27.84 -14.12
N ASP A 681 24.01 28.39 -12.91
CA ASP A 681 22.90 28.12 -12.00
C ASP A 681 21.74 29.08 -12.29
N TYR A 682 20.70 28.55 -12.93
CA TYR A 682 19.65 29.30 -13.63
C TYR A 682 18.93 30.41 -12.84
N PRO A 683 18.66 30.30 -11.52
CA PRO A 683 18.01 31.39 -10.78
C PRO A 683 18.92 32.58 -10.49
N PHE A 684 20.24 32.39 -10.55
CA PHE A 684 21.22 33.39 -10.12
C PHE A 684 21.70 34.24 -11.29
N ILE A 685 22.95 34.70 -11.26
CA ILE A 685 23.49 35.65 -12.24
C ILE A 685 23.71 34.97 -13.61
N PRO A 686 23.06 35.46 -14.70
CA PRO A 686 23.32 34.96 -16.04
C PRO A 686 24.77 35.13 -16.48
N PRO A 687 25.34 34.15 -17.19
CA PRO A 687 26.58 34.33 -17.92
C PRO A 687 26.38 35.36 -19.04
N LYS A 688 27.43 36.13 -19.34
CA LYS A 688 27.32 37.31 -20.19
C LYS A 688 28.29 37.29 -21.34
N ILE A 689 27.85 37.79 -22.48
CA ILE A 689 28.67 38.04 -23.64
C ILE A 689 28.60 39.52 -23.99
N VAL A 690 29.75 40.15 -24.12
CA VAL A 690 29.87 41.51 -24.61
C VAL A 690 30.73 41.46 -25.87
N ILE A 691 30.21 41.97 -26.98
CA ILE A 691 30.89 42.02 -28.26
C ILE A 691 31.08 43.48 -28.64
N TYR A 692 32.31 43.86 -28.97
CA TYR A 692 32.64 45.15 -29.51
C TYR A 692 32.86 45.04 -31.02
N ASP A 693 32.14 45.86 -31.79
CA ASP A 693 32.27 45.92 -33.24
C ASP A 693 32.37 47.37 -33.70
N ASN A 694 33.60 47.82 -33.95
CA ASN A 694 33.92 49.14 -34.47
C ASN A 694 34.30 49.14 -35.96
N THR A 695 34.15 48.01 -36.67
CA THR A 695 34.65 47.85 -38.05
C THR A 695 33.51 47.58 -39.05
N GLU A 696 33.84 47.57 -40.34
CA GLU A 696 32.92 47.14 -41.40
C GLU A 696 32.82 45.61 -41.55
N LYS A 697 33.59 44.85 -40.75
CA LYS A 697 33.55 43.38 -40.79
C LYS A 697 32.18 42.89 -40.33
N MET A 698 31.71 41.79 -40.94
CA MET A 698 30.41 41.22 -40.64
C MET A 698 30.54 39.99 -39.75
N PHE A 699 29.52 39.76 -38.92
CA PHE A 699 29.35 38.50 -38.21
C PHE A 699 29.31 37.32 -39.18
N SER A 700 30.02 36.26 -38.83
CA SER A 700 29.93 34.98 -39.53
C SER A 700 28.59 34.27 -39.23
N ILE A 701 28.28 33.21 -39.99
CA ILE A 701 27.11 32.40 -39.69
C ILE A 701 27.32 31.64 -38.38
N GLU A 702 28.54 31.19 -38.11
CA GLU A 702 28.95 30.54 -36.87
C GLU A 702 28.76 31.45 -35.65
N ASP A 703 29.19 32.73 -35.74
CA ASP A 703 28.96 33.72 -34.69
C ASP A 703 27.47 33.87 -34.38
N SER A 704 26.66 33.95 -35.44
CA SER A 704 25.21 34.12 -35.33
C SER A 704 24.53 32.92 -34.70
N ILE A 705 25.02 31.71 -35.01
CA ILE A 705 24.57 30.45 -34.39
C ILE A 705 24.91 30.46 -32.90
N ILE A 706 26.14 30.79 -32.52
CA ILE A 706 26.60 30.83 -31.13
C ILE A 706 25.79 31.85 -30.33
N ILE A 707 25.64 33.08 -30.83
CA ILE A 707 24.85 34.14 -30.19
C ILE A 707 23.41 33.67 -29.97
N SER A 708 22.76 33.15 -31.01
CA SER A 708 21.36 32.70 -30.94
C SER A 708 21.19 31.53 -29.96
N PHE A 709 22.11 30.57 -29.99
CA PHE A 709 22.12 29.42 -29.10
C PHE A 709 22.28 29.84 -27.63
N LEU A 710 23.20 30.76 -27.34
CA LEU A 710 23.44 31.24 -25.98
C LEU A 710 22.29 32.11 -25.46
N ASN A 711 21.64 32.89 -26.34
CA ASN A 711 20.39 33.57 -26.01
C ASN A 711 19.32 32.55 -25.58
N LEU A 712 19.15 31.44 -26.30
CA LEU A 712 18.18 30.38 -25.92
C LEU A 712 18.54 29.67 -24.61
N PHE A 713 19.81 29.65 -24.23
CA PHE A 713 20.29 29.17 -22.94
C PHE A 713 20.05 30.15 -21.79
N GLY A 714 19.69 31.41 -22.09
CA GLY A 714 19.44 32.47 -21.11
C GLY A 714 20.66 33.34 -20.79
N PHE A 715 21.65 33.41 -21.69
CA PHE A 715 22.79 34.32 -21.53
C PHE A 715 22.37 35.77 -21.80
N ASP A 716 22.97 36.71 -21.08
CA ASP A 716 22.87 38.12 -21.43
C ASP A 716 23.89 38.46 -22.53
N ILE A 717 23.44 39.07 -23.62
CA ILE A 717 24.24 39.36 -24.80
C ILE A 717 24.12 40.84 -25.13
N LEU A 718 25.26 41.51 -25.21
CA LEU A 718 25.36 42.92 -25.57
C LEU A 718 26.33 43.11 -26.74
N ILE A 719 25.87 43.78 -27.79
CA ILE A 719 26.71 44.16 -28.93
C ILE A 719 26.87 45.68 -28.91
N LEU A 720 28.10 46.16 -28.81
CA LEU A 720 28.42 47.59 -28.88
C LEU A 720 28.96 47.93 -30.26
N THR A 721 28.28 48.85 -30.94
CA THR A 721 28.62 49.27 -32.30
C THR A 721 28.70 50.80 -32.34
N PRO A 722 29.84 51.39 -31.95
CA PRO A 722 30.00 52.85 -31.87
C PRO A 722 29.82 53.55 -33.21
N THR A 723 30.05 52.85 -34.32
CA THR A 723 29.89 53.33 -35.71
C THR A 723 28.43 53.47 -36.13
N GLY A 724 27.52 52.77 -35.44
CA GLY A 724 26.12 52.67 -35.81
C GLY A 724 25.83 51.78 -37.03
N TYR A 725 26.82 51.00 -37.52
CA TYR A 725 26.65 50.12 -38.69
C TYR A 725 25.61 49.03 -38.47
N ASN A 726 24.97 48.57 -39.55
CA ASN A 726 24.12 47.38 -39.54
C ASN A 726 24.99 46.13 -39.66
N ASN A 727 25.05 45.31 -38.61
CA ASN A 727 25.93 44.15 -38.49
C ASN A 727 25.11 42.88 -38.21
N ILE A 728 24.76 42.61 -36.96
CA ILE A 728 23.94 41.47 -36.54
C ILE A 728 22.55 41.48 -37.19
N GLU A 729 22.05 42.65 -37.57
CA GLU A 729 20.82 42.85 -38.35
C GLU A 729 20.84 42.11 -39.69
N GLN A 730 22.03 41.87 -40.25
CA GLN A 730 22.15 41.15 -41.52
C GLN A 730 22.00 39.63 -41.35
N LYS A 731 22.20 39.11 -40.13
CA LYS A 731 22.20 37.67 -39.84
C LYS A 731 21.00 37.22 -39.02
N ILE A 732 20.57 38.00 -38.03
CA ILE A 732 19.49 37.67 -37.10
C ILE A 732 18.31 38.63 -37.29
N LYS A 733 17.08 38.09 -37.28
CA LYS A 733 15.84 38.88 -37.35
C LYS A 733 15.72 39.78 -36.12
N THR A 734 15.37 41.04 -36.34
CA THR A 734 15.31 42.10 -35.31
C THR A 734 14.23 41.90 -34.25
N GLN A 735 13.35 40.90 -34.38
CA GLN A 735 12.35 40.57 -33.37
C GLN A 735 12.93 39.83 -32.15
N TYR A 736 14.17 39.35 -32.23
CA TYR A 736 14.83 38.56 -31.19
C TYR A 736 15.77 39.35 -30.29
N TYR A 737 15.96 40.65 -30.54
CA TYR A 737 16.85 41.51 -29.75
C TYR A 737 16.46 42.98 -29.91
N ASP A 738 16.90 43.81 -28.96
CA ASP A 738 16.68 45.25 -29.01
C ASP A 738 17.83 45.99 -29.69
N ILE A 739 17.51 47.13 -30.33
CA ILE A 739 18.51 48.07 -30.84
C ILE A 739 18.31 49.42 -30.14
N HIS A 740 19.24 49.79 -29.27
CA HIS A 740 19.29 51.08 -28.61
C HIS A 740 20.20 52.01 -29.40
N LYS A 741 19.62 53.03 -30.03
CA LYS A 741 20.39 54.09 -30.70
C LYS A 741 20.70 55.19 -29.69
N ILE A 742 21.98 55.52 -29.50
CA ILE A 742 22.41 56.52 -28.52
C ILE A 742 23.35 57.56 -29.13
N GLY A 743 23.22 58.80 -28.66
CA GLY A 743 24.08 59.95 -28.99
C GLY A 743 24.49 60.03 -30.46
N LYS A 744 25.81 59.91 -30.73
CA LYS A 744 26.42 60.07 -32.05
C LYS A 744 27.24 58.86 -32.48
N ASN A 745 27.45 58.73 -33.78
CA ASN A 745 28.30 57.68 -34.36
C ASN A 745 29.76 58.13 -34.40
N ILE A 746 30.67 57.25 -33.99
CA ILE A 746 32.11 57.47 -34.05
C ILE A 746 32.75 56.30 -34.82
N PHE A 747 33.49 56.63 -35.87
CA PHE A 747 34.21 55.69 -36.71
C PHE A 747 35.63 55.45 -36.20
N ASP A 748 36.20 54.27 -36.48
CA ASP A 748 37.56 53.87 -36.12
C ASP A 748 37.91 54.03 -34.62
N LEU A 749 36.90 53.90 -33.76
CA LEU A 749 37.07 54.02 -32.32
C LEU A 749 37.78 52.78 -31.76
N ASN A 750 39.08 52.86 -31.52
CA ASN A 750 39.85 51.74 -30.97
C ASN A 750 39.56 51.51 -29.48
N LEU A 751 39.62 50.24 -29.05
CA LEU A 751 39.44 49.87 -27.65
C LEU A 751 40.57 50.46 -26.79
N PRO A 752 40.25 51.15 -25.68
CA PRO A 752 41.24 51.59 -24.71
C PRO A 752 41.77 50.40 -23.89
N ASP A 753 42.92 50.59 -23.26
CA ASP A 753 43.48 49.59 -22.33
C ASP A 753 42.52 49.33 -21.15
N LEU A 754 41.80 48.21 -21.22
CA LEU A 754 40.78 47.80 -20.25
C LEU A 754 41.33 47.66 -18.82
N LYS A 755 42.65 47.42 -18.66
CA LYS A 755 43.30 47.37 -17.33
C LYS A 755 43.40 48.75 -16.68
N LYS A 756 43.48 49.82 -17.47
CA LYS A 756 43.49 51.21 -16.97
C LYS A 756 42.09 51.66 -16.53
N LEU A 757 41.05 51.25 -17.24
CA LEU A 757 39.65 51.57 -16.90
C LEU A 757 39.22 50.98 -15.54
N LYS A 758 39.67 49.75 -15.21
CA LYS A 758 39.39 49.13 -13.89
C LYS A 758 40.10 49.84 -12.71
N LYS A 759 41.23 50.54 -12.93
CA LYS A 759 41.97 51.28 -11.88
C LYS A 759 41.31 52.61 -11.50
N GLN A 760 40.66 53.32 -12.43
CA GLN A 760 40.00 54.61 -12.14
C GLN A 760 38.85 54.49 -11.12
N LYS A 761 38.09 53.38 -11.12
CA LYS A 761 37.06 53.10 -10.10
C LYS A 761 37.61 52.98 -8.67
N LYS A 762 38.82 52.45 -8.47
CA LYS A 762 39.46 52.40 -7.14
C LYS A 762 39.90 53.77 -6.64
N SER A 763 40.29 54.68 -7.53
CA SER A 763 40.72 56.03 -7.17
C SER A 763 39.57 56.88 -6.63
N ILE A 764 38.38 56.78 -7.22
CA ILE A 764 37.22 57.57 -6.80
C ILE A 764 36.67 57.08 -5.45
N TRP A 765 36.64 55.77 -5.21
CA TRP A 765 36.23 55.21 -3.91
C TRP A 765 37.21 55.51 -2.76
N SER A 766 38.49 55.76 -3.06
CA SER A 766 39.47 56.18 -2.04
C SER A 766 39.28 57.61 -1.53
N ILE A 767 38.49 58.43 -2.24
CA ILE A 767 38.15 59.81 -1.84
C ILE A 767 36.89 59.81 -0.95
N PHE A 768 36.00 58.85 -1.11
CA PHE A 768 34.77 58.72 -0.30
C PHE A 768 34.91 57.83 0.94
N SER A 769 36.03 57.11 1.12
CA SER A 769 36.32 56.32 2.33
C SER A 769 37.09 57.10 3.40
N LYS A 770 37.33 58.40 3.20
CA LYS A 770 37.85 59.33 4.20
C LYS A 770 36.88 60.51 4.40
N LYS A 771 35.74 60.26 5.02
CA LYS A 771 35.00 61.27 5.80
C LYS A 771 34.07 60.60 6.79
#